data_AF-A0A654IA14-F1
#
_entry.id   AF-A0A654IA14-F1
#
_cell.length_a   1.000
_cell.length_b   1.000
_cell.length_c   1.000
_cell.angle_alpha   90.00
_cell.angle_beta   90.00
_cell.angle_gamma   90.00
#
_symmetry.space_group_name_H-M   'P 1'
#
loop_
_entity.id
_entity.type
_entity.pdbx_description
1 polymer ?
#
loop_
_entity_poly.entity_id
_entity_poly.type
_entity_poly.pdbx_seq_one_letter_code
_entity_poly.pdbx_strand_id
1 'polypeptide(L)'
;MKKLLTWLSAITLVASSSVLAISCKTEQVKNENSLFLTNFGDIQIDSKSLLEWNQKWNGISSNNQELINKTNNLLAAGILLAIRDKKLQLPTKNENGWDSSVNKQIEGLLGDKNSTDTATLYGLANKSLNDLKDNKYKNDAKGWLKHLEETFPGVKKNLADLENAYKSNFILNDSSNSAFIKLKNLLMFNSTVADSMWQKGIQTTNLDWKTLTSNFANAYAGKNNLNDLVKDIKDTFTKANVKNWNDAKIITFTNMVNGLGGISEQNSTSGSGSNNTLTITYSSAKDVQKKIAASNSGQTNGEEWIKEVLRKVSDNANSGSIAFSQWNPSYNYDAQKGPKDFINYNNQKPTSWTEIVKEIPLLENGELKIDPIKGEYGAISNSQKYAINNYFNSEKPVVFSDLIFKFSNNKTSSDIEKNLSLKSLIPTEVSGQDLTTKLIERFQGIQSVLQTYVGNDSKKDQEPYTAGLSRFDTVFRGEDAKIKANTTSNKSTDFKNWTEWDTKNDHHKINANGKLLTLSDTTYSDTLKFSIYDFLTNNNNSNNLWQWKDESNGPIEPEKFKEMLVEGGLSNDEASKIDSAIQQTSMKNQSQDAARLTIYNLAELFKKINQKNNASSAASSTSSSGSSSSSSSSNTESNNGINKNSNIYTILNKEEGIIAFIDGDGLHITKIDGYKLINNKTTQPSVGAAANQSNNNNSIKQTAVLKQIRSLYSTTNASVLVPYLINSALENNTSTTLSSGSSSSSGTTSWDWTEKDKANAHSVKNLGIDINSLNANINNDYERFLINTSLIDNSKTKPFYNIDILSEVSKSIQSGSDASLQANWLIELFTKVLKNDQKKEVNLLNTIISTENPKDNNEIEKIFLYQAKNLKVSGIRKLQQANQKWVSKVKENYKKYSKDPSLNKKFIPDQVIDLNSDINSKKRYDLLLQSQIFNPEIKAQNNNASGLSSGGVSSSGATTTRGDV
;
A
#
# COMPACT_ATOMS: atom_id res chain seq x y z
N MET A 1 15.33 0.19 -44.56
CA MET A 1 16.16 -0.96 -44.16
C MET A 1 17.53 -0.60 -43.56
N LYS A 2 18.56 -0.16 -44.32
CA LYS A 2 19.90 0.10 -43.73
C LYS A 2 19.89 1.16 -42.62
N LYS A 3 19.20 2.29 -42.84
CA LYS A 3 19.00 3.35 -41.82
C LYS A 3 18.16 2.89 -40.61
N LEU A 4 17.32 1.86 -40.78
CA LEU A 4 16.48 1.25 -39.73
C LEU A 4 17.27 0.21 -38.90
N LEU A 5 18.16 -0.58 -39.54
CA LEU A 5 19.11 -1.44 -38.85
C LEU A 5 20.09 -0.61 -38.00
N THR A 6 20.58 0.52 -38.54
CA THR A 6 21.40 1.47 -37.79
C THR A 6 20.65 2.06 -36.59
N TRP A 7 19.33 2.22 -36.70
CA TRP A 7 18.42 2.66 -35.62
C TRP A 7 18.25 1.62 -34.51
N LEU A 8 17.96 0.36 -34.86
CA LEU A 8 17.89 -0.75 -33.90
C LEU A 8 19.23 -0.97 -33.18
N SER A 9 20.36 -0.78 -33.86
CA SER A 9 21.70 -0.87 -33.26
C SER A 9 22.10 0.36 -32.43
N ALA A 10 21.61 1.57 -32.77
CA ALA A 10 21.87 2.77 -31.99
C ALA A 10 21.08 2.76 -30.67
N ILE A 11 19.87 2.21 -30.68
CA ILE A 11 19.04 2.02 -29.47
C ILE A 11 19.70 1.03 -28.49
N THR A 12 20.43 0.02 -28.97
CA THR A 12 21.24 -0.87 -28.12
C THR A 12 22.51 -0.22 -27.55
N LEU A 13 23.02 0.86 -28.16
CA LEU A 13 24.29 1.50 -27.80
C LEU A 13 24.17 2.67 -26.80
N VAL A 14 22.95 3.22 -26.58
CA VAL A 14 22.73 4.31 -25.60
C VAL A 14 22.63 3.78 -24.14
N ALA A 15 22.83 2.47 -23.93
CA ALA A 15 22.89 1.86 -22.60
C ALA A 15 24.19 2.13 -21.81
N SER A 16 25.20 2.74 -22.43
CA SER A 16 26.43 3.19 -21.76
C SER A 16 26.58 4.70 -21.91
N SER A 17 26.48 5.44 -20.81
CA SER A 17 26.67 6.89 -20.79
C SER A 17 28.08 7.29 -21.23
N SER A 18 28.21 7.95 -22.38
CA SER A 18 29.26 8.94 -22.63
C SER A 18 28.73 10.01 -23.59
N VAL A 19 28.88 11.26 -23.15
CA VAL A 19 28.52 12.48 -23.86
C VAL A 19 29.29 12.55 -25.18
N LEU A 20 28.59 12.57 -26.32
CA LEU A 20 29.12 13.12 -27.56
C LEU A 20 28.35 14.40 -27.86
N ALA A 21 28.97 15.52 -27.52
CA ALA A 21 28.50 16.84 -27.90
C ALA A 21 28.64 17.00 -29.42
N ILE A 22 27.52 16.98 -30.14
CA ILE A 22 27.43 17.51 -31.49
C ILE A 22 26.52 18.73 -31.40
N SER A 23 27.14 19.91 -31.55
CA SER A 23 26.45 21.18 -31.65
C SER A 23 25.69 21.22 -32.98
N CYS A 24 24.37 21.22 -32.92
CA CYS A 24 23.54 21.84 -33.95
C CYS A 24 22.64 22.87 -33.28
N LYS A 25 22.73 24.10 -33.78
CA LYS A 25 21.98 25.27 -33.33
C LYS A 25 20.49 24.93 -33.18
N THR A 26 19.93 25.23 -32.01
CA THR A 26 18.48 25.27 -31.78
C THR A 26 17.89 26.45 -32.56
N GLU A 27 17.47 26.21 -33.79
CA GLU A 27 16.39 27.01 -34.36
C GLU A 27 15.14 26.75 -33.48
N GLN A 28 14.44 27.82 -33.10
CA GLN A 28 13.12 27.70 -32.46
C GLN A 28 12.17 27.04 -33.46
N VAL A 29 11.99 25.73 -33.35
CA VAL A 29 11.09 25.00 -34.23
C VAL A 29 9.66 25.29 -33.80
N LYS A 30 8.90 25.89 -34.73
CA LYS A 30 7.46 26.13 -34.66
C LYS A 30 6.72 24.83 -34.29
N ASN A 31 5.78 24.93 -33.35
CA ASN A 31 4.85 23.90 -32.84
C ASN A 31 4.84 22.57 -33.63
N GLU A 32 5.76 21.66 -33.32
CA GLU A 32 6.07 20.45 -34.10
C GLU A 32 4.97 19.39 -34.14
N ASN A 33 3.98 19.48 -33.24
CA ASN A 33 2.82 18.58 -33.23
C ASN A 33 1.73 19.00 -34.25
N SER A 34 1.91 20.15 -34.93
CA SER A 34 1.12 20.51 -36.12
C SER A 34 1.24 19.48 -37.26
N LEU A 35 2.24 18.59 -37.22
CA LEU A 35 2.35 17.44 -38.12
C LEU A 35 1.16 16.46 -38.03
N PHE A 36 0.46 16.42 -36.90
CA PHE A 36 -0.71 15.54 -36.72
C PHE A 36 -2.04 16.25 -37.05
N LEU A 37 -1.98 17.35 -37.80
CA LEU A 37 -3.15 18.09 -38.26
C LEU A 37 -3.28 17.95 -39.78
N THR A 38 -4.49 17.67 -40.25
CA THR A 38 -4.83 17.75 -41.66
C THR A 38 -4.75 19.19 -42.16
N ASN A 39 -4.80 19.38 -43.48
CA ASN A 39 -4.94 20.70 -44.09
C ASN A 39 -6.22 21.46 -43.67
N PHE A 40 -7.21 20.78 -43.08
CA PHE A 40 -8.43 21.37 -42.51
C PHE A 40 -8.35 21.59 -40.99
N GLY A 41 -7.20 21.32 -40.37
CA GLY A 41 -6.99 21.49 -38.93
C GLY A 41 -7.54 20.35 -38.06
N ASP A 42 -7.99 19.25 -38.65
CA ASP A 42 -8.44 18.06 -37.92
C ASP A 42 -7.28 17.18 -37.46
N ILE A 43 -7.41 16.54 -36.29
CA ILE A 43 -6.42 15.58 -35.78
C ILE A 43 -6.39 14.35 -36.69
N GLN A 44 -5.22 14.03 -37.23
CA GLN A 44 -4.94 12.78 -37.94
C GLN A 44 -3.56 12.25 -37.52
N ILE A 45 -3.54 11.03 -36.99
CA ILE A 45 -2.30 10.33 -36.63
C ILE A 45 -2.00 9.36 -37.76
N ASP A 46 -1.10 9.73 -38.67
CA ASP A 46 -0.66 8.86 -39.76
C ASP A 46 0.77 8.34 -39.58
N SER A 47 1.06 7.20 -40.21
CA SER A 47 2.34 6.50 -40.06
C SER A 47 3.55 7.32 -40.51
N LYS A 48 3.39 8.19 -41.52
CA LYS A 48 4.46 9.03 -42.05
C LYS A 48 4.75 10.18 -41.11
N SER A 49 3.73 10.92 -40.68
CA SER A 49 3.87 12.02 -39.71
C SER A 49 4.42 11.53 -38.38
N LEU A 50 4.04 10.34 -37.93
CA LEU A 50 4.56 9.74 -36.70
C LEU A 50 6.04 9.32 -36.83
N LEU A 51 6.46 8.85 -38.01
CA LEU A 51 7.87 8.56 -38.29
C LEU A 51 8.71 9.84 -38.40
N GLU A 52 8.21 10.87 -39.09
CA GLU A 52 8.86 12.19 -39.19
C GLU A 52 8.98 12.86 -37.82
N TRP A 53 7.90 12.81 -37.03
CA TRP A 53 7.89 13.26 -35.65
C TRP A 53 8.92 12.48 -34.82
N ASN A 54 8.89 11.14 -34.83
CA ASN A 54 9.86 10.34 -34.08
C ASN A 54 11.31 10.62 -34.52
N GLN A 55 11.59 10.83 -35.81
CA GLN A 55 12.93 11.18 -36.29
C GLN A 55 13.42 12.54 -35.76
N LYS A 56 12.54 13.53 -35.65
CA LYS A 56 12.86 14.84 -35.06
C LYS A 56 13.14 14.74 -33.56
N TRP A 57 12.46 13.83 -32.86
CA TRP A 57 12.58 13.67 -31.41
C TRP A 57 13.67 12.66 -30.96
N ASN A 58 13.95 11.61 -31.75
CA ASN A 58 15.00 10.60 -31.48
C ASN A 58 16.41 11.01 -31.95
N GLY A 59 16.57 12.21 -32.53
CA GLY A 59 17.88 12.79 -32.79
C GLY A 59 18.53 13.29 -31.49
N ILE A 60 19.02 12.38 -30.65
CA ILE A 60 19.84 12.71 -29.45
C ILE A 60 19.17 13.75 -28.54
N SER A 61 17.86 13.63 -28.28
CA SER A 61 17.25 14.42 -27.21
C SER A 61 17.54 13.75 -25.86
N SER A 62 18.12 14.51 -24.93
CA SER A 62 18.38 14.08 -23.56
C SER A 62 17.11 13.99 -22.70
N ASN A 63 15.92 14.24 -23.29
CA ASN A 63 14.67 14.44 -22.56
C ASN A 63 13.59 13.41 -22.93
N ASN A 64 13.82 12.14 -22.54
CA ASN A 64 12.88 11.03 -22.72
C ASN A 64 11.46 11.32 -22.16
N GLN A 65 11.33 12.23 -21.20
CA GLN A 65 10.07 12.58 -20.56
C GLN A 65 9.12 13.33 -21.50
N GLU A 66 9.63 14.29 -22.28
CA GLU A 66 8.80 15.07 -23.20
C GLU A 66 8.24 14.20 -24.34
N LEU A 67 9.07 13.28 -24.87
CA LEU A 67 8.66 12.31 -25.89
C LEU A 67 7.48 11.46 -25.39
N ILE A 68 7.60 10.90 -24.20
CA ILE A 68 6.60 10.02 -23.59
C ILE A 68 5.28 10.76 -23.34
N ASN A 69 5.35 12.02 -22.89
CA ASN A 69 4.18 12.85 -22.66
C ASN A 69 3.40 13.10 -23.95
N LYS A 70 4.11 13.44 -25.02
CA LYS A 70 3.51 13.67 -26.34
C LYS A 70 2.95 12.39 -26.93
N THR A 71 3.63 11.26 -26.77
CA THR A 71 3.10 9.94 -27.15
C THR A 71 1.78 9.64 -26.44
N ASN A 72 1.71 9.83 -25.12
CA ASN A 72 0.48 9.56 -24.35
C ASN A 72 -0.68 10.50 -24.73
N ASN A 73 -0.39 11.77 -25.01
CA ASN A 73 -1.37 12.71 -25.54
C ASN A 73 -1.93 12.27 -26.91
N LEU A 74 -1.05 11.84 -27.83
CA LEU A 74 -1.46 11.34 -29.15
C LEU A 74 -2.33 10.09 -29.03
N LEU A 75 -1.93 9.13 -28.19
CA LEU A 75 -2.69 7.91 -27.95
C LEU A 75 -4.06 8.21 -27.35
N ALA A 76 -4.13 9.07 -26.33
CA ALA A 76 -5.40 9.44 -25.71
C ALA A 76 -6.35 10.12 -26.70
N ALA A 77 -5.86 11.08 -27.49
CA ALA A 77 -6.67 11.74 -28.53
C ALA A 77 -7.16 10.73 -29.60
N GLY A 78 -6.26 9.84 -30.04
CA GLY A 78 -6.58 8.79 -31.00
C GLY A 78 -7.64 7.81 -30.52
N ILE A 79 -7.55 7.37 -29.26
CA ILE A 79 -8.55 6.50 -28.61
C ILE A 79 -9.91 7.19 -28.58
N LEU A 80 -9.97 8.45 -28.12
CA LEU A 80 -11.23 9.20 -28.03
C LEU A 80 -11.88 9.42 -29.40
N LEU A 81 -11.08 9.72 -30.43
CA LEU A 81 -11.56 9.84 -31.81
C LEU A 81 -12.10 8.51 -32.34
N ALA A 82 -11.38 7.41 -32.11
CA ALA A 82 -11.80 6.09 -32.55
C ALA A 82 -13.08 5.60 -31.84
N ILE A 83 -13.28 5.96 -30.57
CA ILE A 83 -14.53 5.69 -29.83
C ILE A 83 -15.68 6.52 -30.41
N ARG A 84 -15.49 7.83 -30.60
CA ARG A 84 -16.50 8.72 -31.21
C ARG A 84 -16.94 8.21 -32.59
N ASP A 85 -15.96 7.80 -33.40
CA ASP A 85 -16.18 7.31 -34.77
C ASP A 85 -16.63 5.83 -34.79
N LYS A 86 -16.90 5.22 -33.62
CA LYS A 86 -17.34 3.83 -33.44
C LYS A 86 -16.39 2.76 -34.00
N LYS A 87 -15.13 3.12 -34.26
CA LYS A 87 -14.05 2.17 -34.63
C LYS A 87 -13.60 1.33 -33.44
N LEU A 88 -13.70 1.87 -32.24
CA LEU A 88 -13.48 1.17 -30.97
C LEU A 88 -14.75 1.24 -30.13
N GLN A 89 -15.11 0.12 -29.50
CA GLN A 89 -16.27 0.02 -28.63
C GLN A 89 -15.83 -0.24 -27.18
N LEU A 90 -16.44 0.51 -26.27
CA LEU A 90 -16.27 0.30 -24.84
C LEU A 90 -17.03 -0.96 -24.38
N PRO A 91 -16.54 -1.72 -23.40
CA PRO A 91 -17.22 -2.90 -22.90
C PRO A 91 -18.62 -2.62 -22.39
N THR A 92 -19.52 -3.56 -22.62
CA THR A 92 -20.89 -3.52 -22.07
C THR A 92 -20.99 -4.21 -20.70
N LYS A 93 -19.93 -4.90 -20.27
CA LYS A 93 -19.83 -5.61 -19.00
C LYS A 93 -18.68 -5.06 -18.17
N ASN A 94 -18.75 -5.24 -16.86
CA ASN A 94 -17.65 -4.94 -15.95
C ASN A 94 -16.66 -6.12 -16.01
N GLU A 95 -15.57 -5.95 -16.76
CA GLU A 95 -14.53 -6.97 -16.99
C GLU A 95 -13.14 -6.32 -17.11
N ASN A 96 -12.06 -7.05 -16.76
CA ASN A 96 -10.67 -6.68 -17.07
C ASN A 96 -10.20 -5.26 -16.69
N GLY A 97 -10.57 -4.73 -15.53
CA GLY A 97 -10.16 -3.36 -15.23
C GLY A 97 -11.20 -2.31 -15.68
N TRP A 98 -12.37 -2.72 -16.16
CA TRP A 98 -13.38 -1.81 -16.71
C TRP A 98 -14.67 -1.73 -15.91
N ASP A 99 -15.24 -0.53 -15.87
CA ASP A 99 -16.55 -0.24 -15.31
C ASP A 99 -17.42 0.42 -16.38
N SER A 100 -18.45 -0.31 -16.84
CA SER A 100 -19.40 0.13 -17.88
C SER A 100 -20.07 1.47 -17.57
N SER A 101 -20.06 1.83 -16.29
CA SER A 101 -20.67 3.03 -15.77
C SER A 101 -19.86 4.30 -16.15
N VAL A 102 -18.56 4.15 -16.43
CA VAL A 102 -17.64 5.21 -16.94
C VAL A 102 -17.80 5.43 -18.45
N ASN A 103 -18.42 4.50 -19.20
CA ASN A 103 -18.49 4.56 -20.67
C ASN A 103 -19.07 5.85 -21.20
N LYS A 104 -20.20 6.29 -20.63
CA LYS A 104 -20.89 7.51 -21.07
C LYS A 104 -20.01 8.75 -20.92
N GLN A 105 -19.16 8.77 -19.88
CA GLN A 105 -18.26 9.90 -19.65
C GLN A 105 -17.13 9.90 -20.69
N ILE A 106 -16.62 8.73 -21.07
CA ILE A 106 -15.60 8.61 -22.13
C ILE A 106 -16.18 8.97 -23.50
N GLU A 107 -17.36 8.45 -23.82
CA GLU A 107 -18.10 8.77 -25.06
C GLU A 107 -18.36 10.28 -25.18
N GLY A 108 -18.70 10.94 -24.07
CA GLY A 108 -18.94 12.38 -24.01
C GLY A 108 -17.67 13.24 -23.84
N LEU A 109 -16.52 12.66 -23.47
CA LEU A 109 -15.34 13.42 -23.02
C LEU A 109 -14.79 14.35 -24.10
N LEU A 110 -14.79 13.88 -25.35
CA LEU A 110 -14.31 14.67 -26.48
C LEU A 110 -15.26 15.83 -26.78
N GLY A 111 -16.58 15.57 -26.74
CA GLY A 111 -17.63 16.50 -27.13
C GLY A 111 -17.69 16.76 -28.64
N ASP A 112 -18.68 17.57 -29.04
CA ASP A 112 -18.78 18.05 -30.41
C ASP A 112 -17.84 19.24 -30.65
N LYS A 113 -17.34 19.40 -31.89
CA LYS A 113 -16.39 20.47 -32.25
C LYS A 113 -16.88 21.89 -31.89
N ASN A 114 -18.19 22.08 -31.85
CA ASN A 114 -18.86 23.35 -31.55
C ASN A 114 -19.47 23.39 -30.14
N SER A 115 -19.17 22.41 -29.29
CA SER A 115 -19.66 22.35 -27.91
C SER A 115 -19.26 23.62 -27.14
N THR A 116 -20.18 24.15 -26.34
CA THR A 116 -19.90 25.20 -25.33
C THR A 116 -19.77 24.61 -23.93
N ASP A 117 -19.98 23.30 -23.78
CA ASP A 117 -19.89 22.62 -22.49
C ASP A 117 -18.43 22.43 -22.08
N THR A 118 -18.01 23.20 -21.08
CA THR A 118 -16.66 23.15 -20.50
C THR A 118 -16.33 21.84 -19.78
N ALA A 119 -17.28 20.91 -19.63
CA ALA A 119 -17.00 19.54 -19.23
C ALA A 119 -16.34 18.71 -20.36
N THR A 120 -16.45 19.14 -21.62
CA THR A 120 -15.88 18.46 -22.80
C THR A 120 -14.57 19.08 -23.27
N LEU A 121 -13.72 18.30 -23.94
CA LEU A 121 -12.45 18.77 -24.50
C LEU A 121 -12.64 19.87 -25.56
N TYR A 122 -13.55 19.68 -26.51
CA TYR A 122 -13.84 20.72 -27.50
C TYR A 122 -14.48 21.97 -26.89
N GLY A 123 -15.30 21.83 -25.85
CA GLY A 123 -15.86 22.99 -25.13
C GLY A 123 -14.79 23.81 -24.41
N LEU A 124 -13.81 23.16 -23.77
CA LEU A 124 -12.65 23.84 -23.19
C LEU A 124 -11.78 24.51 -24.26
N ALA A 125 -11.55 23.84 -25.38
CA ALA A 125 -10.79 24.39 -26.50
C ALA A 125 -11.49 25.62 -27.11
N ASN A 126 -12.81 25.59 -27.26
CA ASN A 126 -13.63 26.72 -27.72
C ASN A 126 -13.55 27.89 -26.74
N LYS A 127 -13.65 27.62 -25.44
CA LYS A 127 -13.47 28.64 -24.40
C LYS A 127 -12.08 29.27 -24.48
N SER A 128 -11.02 28.46 -24.51
CA SER A 128 -9.63 28.94 -24.60
C SER A 128 -9.40 29.80 -25.85
N LEU A 129 -9.96 29.39 -26.99
CA LEU A 129 -9.88 30.14 -28.24
C LEU A 129 -10.57 31.49 -28.11
N ASN A 130 -11.82 31.50 -27.62
CA ASN A 130 -12.60 32.73 -27.43
C ASN A 130 -11.93 33.65 -26.42
N ASP A 131 -11.43 33.13 -25.30
CA ASP A 131 -10.70 33.91 -24.29
C ASP A 131 -9.45 34.56 -24.90
N LEU A 132 -8.69 33.84 -25.73
CA LEU A 132 -7.51 34.39 -26.39
C LEU A 132 -7.89 35.47 -27.43
N LYS A 133 -8.93 35.23 -28.20
CA LYS A 133 -9.46 36.14 -29.23
C LYS A 133 -10.02 37.42 -28.61
N ASP A 134 -10.81 37.29 -27.55
CA ASP A 134 -11.56 38.39 -26.93
C ASP A 134 -10.71 39.21 -25.94
N ASN A 135 -9.61 38.65 -25.42
CA ASN A 135 -8.70 39.36 -24.51
C ASN A 135 -7.44 39.89 -25.22
N LYS A 136 -6.71 39.03 -25.94
CA LYS A 136 -5.40 39.39 -26.53
C LYS A 136 -5.52 40.01 -27.91
N TYR A 137 -6.46 39.56 -28.72
CA TYR A 137 -6.66 40.01 -30.10
C TYR A 137 -7.97 40.77 -30.29
N LYS A 138 -8.47 41.37 -29.21
CA LYS A 138 -9.71 42.15 -29.23
C LYS A 138 -9.61 43.25 -30.28
N ASN A 139 -10.53 43.23 -31.24
CA ASN A 139 -10.56 44.15 -32.39
C ASN A 139 -9.34 44.08 -33.35
N ASP A 140 -8.47 43.06 -33.23
CA ASP A 140 -7.32 42.83 -34.11
C ASP A 140 -7.49 41.52 -34.91
N ALA A 141 -8.49 41.50 -35.79
CA ALA A 141 -8.79 40.33 -36.62
C ALA A 141 -7.63 39.95 -37.55
N LYS A 142 -6.84 40.93 -38.01
CA LYS A 142 -5.66 40.69 -38.85
C LYS A 142 -4.52 40.06 -38.05
N GLY A 143 -4.26 40.55 -36.84
CA GLY A 143 -3.28 39.97 -35.93
C GLY A 143 -3.68 38.57 -35.45
N TRP A 144 -4.97 38.31 -35.23
CA TRP A 144 -5.48 36.97 -34.93
C TRP A 144 -5.22 35.98 -36.07
N LEU A 145 -5.62 36.35 -37.30
CA LEU A 145 -5.38 35.51 -38.48
C LEU A 145 -3.88 35.24 -38.68
N LYS A 146 -3.05 36.29 -38.60
CA LYS A 146 -1.60 36.18 -38.73
C LYS A 146 -1.00 35.27 -37.65
N HIS A 147 -1.44 35.42 -36.40
CA HIS A 147 -0.99 34.56 -35.30
C HIS A 147 -1.30 33.09 -35.57
N LEU A 148 -2.51 32.77 -36.03
CA LEU A 148 -2.88 31.40 -36.36
C LEU A 148 -2.11 30.86 -37.58
N GLU A 149 -1.94 31.65 -38.64
CA GLU A 149 -1.15 31.26 -39.82
C GLU A 149 0.33 30.98 -39.47
N GLU A 150 0.91 31.78 -38.58
CA GLU A 150 2.28 31.57 -38.08
C GLU A 150 2.38 30.32 -37.19
N THR A 151 1.32 30.02 -36.43
CA THR A 151 1.26 28.88 -35.51
C THR A 151 1.00 27.57 -36.24
N PHE A 152 0.20 27.58 -37.32
CA PHE A 152 -0.23 26.40 -38.08
C PHE A 152 0.08 26.51 -39.58
N PRO A 153 1.36 26.54 -39.98
CA PRO A 153 1.76 26.82 -41.37
C PRO A 153 1.34 25.73 -42.38
N GLY A 154 1.04 24.51 -41.93
CA GLY A 154 0.59 23.39 -42.77
C GLY A 154 -0.93 23.32 -43.00
N VAL A 155 -1.70 24.21 -42.38
CA VAL A 155 -3.16 24.26 -42.47
C VAL A 155 -3.59 25.28 -43.52
N LYS A 156 -4.72 25.02 -44.18
CA LYS A 156 -5.29 25.97 -45.15
C LYS A 156 -5.52 27.32 -44.46
N LYS A 157 -5.05 28.39 -45.10
CA LYS A 157 -5.00 29.76 -44.56
C LYS A 157 -6.37 30.46 -44.49
N ASN A 158 -7.44 29.71 -44.23
CA ASN A 158 -8.74 30.28 -43.95
C ASN A 158 -9.00 30.22 -42.44
N LEU A 159 -9.77 31.19 -41.94
CA LEU A 159 -9.94 31.37 -40.50
C LEU A 159 -10.58 30.14 -39.82
N ALA A 160 -11.53 29.47 -40.48
CA ALA A 160 -12.24 28.34 -39.89
C ALA A 160 -11.32 27.11 -39.69
N ASP A 161 -10.50 26.78 -40.69
CA ASP A 161 -9.56 25.66 -40.62
C ASP A 161 -8.44 25.94 -39.60
N LEU A 162 -7.99 27.20 -39.52
CA LEU A 162 -6.97 27.64 -38.56
C LEU A 162 -7.50 27.67 -37.12
N GLU A 163 -8.73 28.14 -36.89
CA GLU A 163 -9.39 28.07 -35.58
C GLU A 163 -9.65 26.61 -35.18
N ASN A 164 -9.97 25.73 -36.14
CA ASN A 164 -10.09 24.29 -35.90
C ASN A 164 -8.72 23.66 -35.53
N ALA A 165 -7.65 24.06 -36.21
CA ALA A 165 -6.28 23.65 -35.88
C ALA A 165 -5.87 24.06 -34.46
N TYR A 166 -6.25 25.26 -34.01
CA TYR A 166 -6.05 25.70 -32.63
C TYR A 166 -6.74 24.76 -31.63
N LYS A 167 -8.00 24.40 -31.87
CA LYS A 167 -8.76 23.50 -30.98
C LYS A 167 -8.14 22.10 -30.95
N SER A 168 -7.78 21.55 -32.09
CA SER A 168 -7.09 20.27 -32.21
C SER A 168 -5.73 20.28 -31.48
N ASN A 169 -4.98 21.37 -31.61
CA ASN A 169 -3.71 21.54 -30.89
C ASN A 169 -3.91 21.65 -29.37
N PHE A 170 -4.96 22.34 -28.90
CA PHE A 170 -5.31 22.40 -27.49
C PHE A 170 -5.55 20.99 -26.91
N ILE A 171 -6.33 20.17 -27.60
CA ILE A 171 -6.62 18.78 -27.20
C ILE A 171 -5.34 17.94 -27.12
N LEU A 172 -4.39 18.16 -28.03
CA LEU A 172 -3.12 17.43 -28.06
C LEU A 172 -2.09 17.91 -27.03
N ASN A 173 -2.10 19.20 -26.67
CA ASN A 173 -0.93 19.82 -26.04
C ASN A 173 -1.20 20.70 -24.81
N ASP A 174 -2.46 20.95 -24.43
CA ASP A 174 -2.72 21.77 -23.24
C ASP A 174 -2.15 21.12 -21.97
N SER A 175 -1.39 21.89 -21.19
CA SER A 175 -0.66 21.38 -20.03
C SER A 175 -1.56 20.93 -18.88
N SER A 176 -2.83 21.34 -18.89
CA SER A 176 -3.80 21.06 -17.81
C SER A 176 -5.06 20.34 -18.29
N ASN A 177 -5.36 20.39 -19.60
CA ASN A 177 -6.62 19.95 -20.18
C ASN A 177 -6.44 19.14 -21.47
N SER A 178 -5.25 18.61 -21.77
CA SER A 178 -5.08 17.69 -22.91
C SER A 178 -5.96 16.45 -22.78
N ALA A 179 -6.14 15.74 -23.90
CA ALA A 179 -6.85 14.46 -23.95
C ALA A 179 -6.31 13.46 -22.92
N PHE A 180 -4.99 13.36 -22.77
CA PHE A 180 -4.37 12.49 -21.76
C PHE A 180 -4.76 12.89 -20.36
N ILE A 181 -4.65 14.18 -20.00
CA ILE A 181 -4.91 14.63 -18.63
C ILE A 181 -6.37 14.39 -18.27
N LYS A 182 -7.30 14.71 -19.17
CA LYS A 182 -8.73 14.47 -18.94
C LYS A 182 -9.05 12.98 -18.83
N LEU A 183 -8.52 12.16 -19.74
CA LEU A 183 -8.74 10.71 -19.72
C LEU A 183 -8.10 10.05 -18.48
N LYS A 184 -6.92 10.50 -18.08
CA LYS A 184 -6.23 10.09 -16.85
C LYS A 184 -7.05 10.47 -15.62
N ASN A 185 -7.48 11.73 -15.50
CA ASN A 185 -8.28 12.18 -14.36
C ASN A 185 -9.63 11.47 -14.26
N LEU A 186 -10.17 11.02 -15.40
CA LEU A 186 -11.38 10.21 -15.46
C LEU A 186 -11.11 8.76 -15.00
N LEU A 187 -10.01 8.15 -15.43
CA LEU A 187 -9.74 6.73 -15.20
C LEU A 187 -8.91 6.42 -13.93
N MET A 188 -8.20 7.39 -13.38
CA MET A 188 -7.15 7.21 -12.36
C MET A 188 -7.33 8.14 -11.14
N PHE A 189 -6.42 8.06 -10.17
CA PHE A 189 -6.43 8.90 -8.97
C PHE A 189 -5.98 10.33 -9.29
N ASN A 190 -6.81 11.31 -8.92
CA ASN A 190 -6.35 12.70 -8.80
C ASN A 190 -5.44 12.81 -7.55
N SER A 191 -4.51 13.76 -7.53
CA SER A 191 -3.61 13.98 -6.37
C SER A 191 -4.37 14.32 -5.07
N THR A 192 -5.67 14.62 -5.17
CA THR A 192 -6.60 14.76 -4.07
C THR A 192 -7.54 13.55 -4.00
N VAL A 193 -7.44 12.83 -2.88
CA VAL A 193 -8.30 11.72 -2.46
C VAL A 193 -9.80 12.12 -2.46
N ALA A 194 -10.11 13.43 -2.41
CA ALA A 194 -11.44 14.04 -2.46
C ALA A 194 -12.23 13.82 -3.77
N ASP A 195 -11.57 13.74 -4.93
CA ASP A 195 -12.25 13.75 -6.25
C ASP A 195 -12.28 12.39 -6.95
N SER A 196 -11.77 11.35 -6.29
CA SER A 196 -11.74 10.02 -6.86
C SER A 196 -13.14 9.41 -6.99
N MET A 197 -13.34 8.57 -8.01
CA MET A 197 -14.53 7.72 -8.12
C MET A 197 -14.78 6.84 -6.89
N TRP A 198 -13.75 6.49 -6.10
CA TRP A 198 -13.90 5.67 -4.88
C TRP A 198 -14.79 6.31 -3.81
N GLN A 199 -14.98 7.64 -3.82
CA GLN A 199 -15.85 8.32 -2.85
C GLN A 199 -17.34 8.14 -3.13
N LYS A 200 -17.66 7.64 -4.32
CA LYS A 200 -18.98 7.65 -4.94
C LYS A 200 -19.49 6.22 -4.94
N GLY A 201 -20.66 6.03 -4.38
CA GLY A 201 -21.22 4.71 -4.13
C GLY A 201 -22.66 4.89 -3.74
N ILE A 202 -22.97 4.65 -2.47
CA ILE A 202 -24.30 4.87 -1.93
C ILE A 202 -24.39 6.29 -1.37
N GLN A 203 -25.41 7.03 -1.81
CA GLN A 203 -25.74 8.31 -1.22
C GLN A 203 -26.26 8.09 0.21
N THR A 204 -25.74 8.86 1.16
CA THR A 204 -26.15 8.80 2.57
C THR A 204 -26.74 10.13 3.00
N THR A 205 -27.55 10.09 4.06
CA THR A 205 -28.07 11.28 4.73
C THR A 205 -27.98 11.11 6.24
N ASN A 206 -27.87 12.24 6.95
CA ASN A 206 -27.87 12.22 8.41
C ASN A 206 -29.20 11.67 8.94
N LEU A 207 -29.13 10.81 9.94
CA LEU A 207 -30.29 10.20 10.56
C LEU A 207 -30.88 11.15 11.62
N ASP A 208 -32.12 11.57 11.41
CA ASP A 208 -32.96 12.21 12.42
C ASP A 208 -34.14 11.28 12.76
N TRP A 209 -34.04 10.63 13.92
CA TRP A 209 -35.04 9.68 14.39
C TRP A 209 -36.41 10.31 14.58
N LYS A 210 -36.50 11.56 15.05
CA LYS A 210 -37.79 12.21 15.29
C LYS A 210 -38.54 12.45 13.98
N THR A 211 -37.83 12.92 12.96
CA THR A 211 -38.39 13.09 11.62
C THR A 211 -38.74 11.73 11.00
N LEU A 212 -37.87 10.72 11.14
CA LEU A 212 -38.10 9.37 10.61
C LEU A 212 -39.35 8.70 11.23
N THR A 213 -39.49 8.72 12.56
CA THR A 213 -40.62 8.08 13.25
C THR A 213 -41.93 8.82 12.98
N SER A 214 -41.91 10.15 12.88
CA SER A 214 -43.07 10.96 12.48
C SER A 214 -43.52 10.60 11.05
N ASN A 215 -42.60 10.54 10.09
CA ASN A 215 -42.90 10.14 8.71
C ASN A 215 -43.45 8.70 8.63
N PHE A 216 -42.89 7.78 9.41
CA PHE A 216 -43.39 6.41 9.52
C PHE A 216 -44.82 6.36 10.09
N ALA A 217 -45.08 7.09 11.19
CA ALA A 217 -46.40 7.15 11.80
C ALA A 217 -47.47 7.70 10.85
N ASN A 218 -47.11 8.73 10.06
CA ASN A 218 -47.98 9.30 9.03
C ASN A 218 -48.25 8.31 7.89
N ALA A 219 -47.22 7.56 7.45
CA ALA A 219 -47.37 6.55 6.41
C ALA A 219 -48.30 5.39 6.84
N TYR A 220 -48.31 5.05 8.12
CA TYR A 220 -49.14 3.98 8.71
C TYR A 220 -50.25 4.51 9.64
N ALA A 221 -50.85 5.65 9.29
CA ALA A 221 -51.87 6.29 10.13
C ALA A 221 -53.07 5.37 10.46
N GLY A 222 -53.60 5.51 11.69
CA GLY A 222 -54.81 4.80 12.14
C GLY A 222 -54.59 3.35 12.58
N LYS A 223 -53.34 2.87 12.68
CA LYS A 223 -53.00 1.54 13.20
C LYS A 223 -52.74 1.64 14.70
N ASN A 224 -53.80 1.52 15.52
CA ASN A 224 -53.73 1.80 16.96
C ASN A 224 -53.18 0.65 17.83
N ASN A 225 -52.76 -0.47 17.23
CA ASN A 225 -52.08 -1.55 17.95
C ASN A 225 -50.96 -2.15 17.09
N LEU A 226 -50.01 -2.81 17.77
CA LEU A 226 -48.81 -3.37 17.14
C LEU A 226 -49.11 -4.47 16.11
N ASN A 227 -50.07 -5.36 16.37
CA ASN A 227 -50.35 -6.47 15.46
C ASN A 227 -50.94 -5.99 14.13
N ASP A 228 -51.85 -5.01 14.17
CA ASP A 228 -52.43 -4.40 12.97
C ASP A 228 -51.38 -3.62 12.17
N LEU A 229 -50.46 -2.94 12.86
CA LEU A 229 -49.33 -2.26 12.23
C LEU A 229 -48.38 -3.25 11.55
N VAL A 230 -48.00 -4.32 12.25
CA VAL A 230 -47.11 -5.39 11.73
C VAL A 230 -47.72 -6.06 10.51
N LYS A 231 -49.03 -6.36 10.55
CA LYS A 231 -49.75 -6.92 9.42
C LYS A 231 -49.75 -5.98 8.21
N ASP A 232 -50.02 -4.69 8.41
CA ASP A 232 -50.01 -3.70 7.32
C ASP A 232 -48.61 -3.52 6.72
N ILE A 233 -47.54 -3.57 7.53
CA ILE A 233 -46.15 -3.58 7.05
C ILE A 233 -45.89 -4.84 6.22
N LYS A 234 -46.18 -6.02 6.76
CA LYS A 234 -45.99 -7.29 6.06
C LYS A 234 -46.76 -7.32 4.73
N ASP A 235 -48.03 -6.92 4.73
CA ASP A 235 -48.86 -6.86 3.53
C ASP A 235 -48.31 -5.84 2.52
N THR A 236 -47.73 -4.72 2.98
CA THR A 236 -47.08 -3.74 2.11
C THR A 236 -45.89 -4.34 1.36
N PHE A 237 -45.06 -5.16 2.02
CA PHE A 237 -43.90 -5.80 1.41
C PHE A 237 -44.21 -7.11 0.66
N THR A 238 -45.27 -7.85 1.01
CA THR A 238 -45.55 -9.20 0.47
C THR A 238 -46.60 -9.25 -0.64
N LYS A 239 -47.24 -8.12 -0.99
CA LYS A 239 -48.12 -8.06 -2.17
C LYS A 239 -47.37 -8.55 -3.41
N ALA A 240 -47.97 -9.50 -4.13
CA ALA A 240 -47.38 -10.21 -5.28
C ALA A 240 -46.90 -9.32 -6.45
N ASN A 241 -47.11 -8.00 -6.37
CA ASN A 241 -46.60 -6.99 -7.28
C ASN A 241 -46.43 -5.67 -6.53
N VAL A 242 -45.34 -5.49 -5.78
CA VAL A 242 -44.95 -4.15 -5.29
C VAL A 242 -44.66 -3.27 -6.51
N LYS A 243 -45.65 -2.44 -6.91
CA LYS A 243 -45.58 -1.62 -8.14
C LYS A 243 -44.88 -0.29 -7.94
N ASN A 244 -44.96 0.27 -6.72
CA ASN A 244 -44.33 1.54 -6.38
C ASN A 244 -43.37 1.36 -5.21
N TRP A 245 -42.09 1.17 -5.50
CA TRP A 245 -41.05 1.05 -4.49
C TRP A 245 -40.72 2.36 -3.77
N ASN A 246 -41.22 3.49 -4.28
CA ASN A 246 -41.07 4.80 -3.66
C ASN A 246 -42.25 5.13 -2.73
N ASP A 247 -43.09 4.15 -2.39
CA ASP A 247 -44.15 4.31 -1.39
C ASP A 247 -43.53 4.69 -0.02
N ALA A 248 -44.07 5.72 0.61
CA ALA A 248 -43.63 6.20 1.91
C ALA A 248 -43.66 5.10 2.97
N LYS A 249 -44.61 4.14 2.90
CA LYS A 249 -44.69 2.99 3.80
C LYS A 249 -43.46 2.06 3.69
N ILE A 250 -42.95 1.88 2.47
CA ILE A 250 -41.77 1.04 2.19
C ILE A 250 -40.50 1.79 2.61
N ILE A 251 -40.36 3.05 2.19
CA ILE A 251 -39.16 3.86 2.46
C ILE A 251 -38.96 4.04 3.97
N THR A 252 -40.00 4.46 4.69
CA THR A 252 -39.88 4.78 6.12
C THR A 252 -39.54 3.57 6.98
N PHE A 253 -40.15 2.40 6.72
CA PHE A 253 -39.80 1.17 7.43
C PHE A 253 -38.38 0.68 7.07
N THR A 254 -37.99 0.75 5.80
CA THR A 254 -36.61 0.40 5.38
C THR A 254 -35.58 1.32 6.04
N ASN A 255 -35.88 2.62 6.16
CA ASN A 255 -35.02 3.57 6.86
C ASN A 255 -34.93 3.30 8.36
N MET A 256 -36.01 2.83 9.02
CA MET A 256 -35.94 2.36 10.41
C MET A 256 -35.00 1.16 10.55
N VAL A 257 -35.10 0.18 9.65
CA VAL A 257 -34.19 -0.99 9.62
C VAL A 257 -32.74 -0.54 9.46
N ASN A 258 -32.45 0.35 8.52
CA ASN A 258 -31.10 0.91 8.34
C ASN A 258 -30.62 1.73 9.55
N GLY A 259 -31.52 2.48 10.21
CA GLY A 259 -31.22 3.22 11.43
C GLY A 259 -30.80 2.33 12.60
N LEU A 260 -31.24 1.08 12.62
CA LEU A 260 -30.85 0.07 13.62
C LEU A 260 -29.60 -0.74 13.21
N GLY A 261 -28.90 -0.34 12.15
CA GLY A 261 -27.70 -1.02 11.65
C GLY A 261 -27.92 -1.95 10.46
N GLY A 262 -29.12 -1.94 9.86
CA GLY A 262 -29.46 -2.76 8.70
C GLY A 262 -29.74 -4.23 9.03
N ILE A 263 -29.90 -5.05 8.00
CA ILE A 263 -30.10 -6.50 8.14
C ILE A 263 -28.73 -7.17 8.31
N SER A 264 -28.28 -7.33 9.56
CA SER A 264 -27.02 -8.02 9.83
C SER A 264 -27.13 -9.52 9.54
N GLU A 265 -26.08 -10.07 8.90
CA GLU A 265 -25.81 -11.51 8.94
C GLU A 265 -25.28 -11.81 10.34
N GLN A 266 -26.16 -12.23 11.26
CA GLN A 266 -25.67 -12.77 12.53
C GLN A 266 -24.82 -14.00 12.22
N ASN A 267 -23.53 -13.94 12.50
CA ASN A 267 -22.66 -15.12 12.53
C ASN A 267 -23.25 -16.07 13.59
N SER A 268 -24.10 -16.97 13.16
CA SER A 268 -24.68 -18.02 13.97
C SER A 268 -23.68 -19.16 14.04
N THR A 269 -22.56 -18.94 14.72
CA THR A 269 -21.81 -20.07 15.25
C THR A 269 -22.70 -20.73 16.30
N SER A 270 -23.17 -21.91 15.96
CA SER A 270 -24.04 -22.75 16.77
C SER A 270 -23.27 -23.18 18.02
N GLY A 271 -23.33 -22.37 19.07
CA GLY A 271 -22.70 -22.62 20.36
C GLY A 271 -23.20 -21.61 21.37
N SER A 272 -23.42 -22.05 22.61
CA SER A 272 -24.17 -21.36 23.67
C SER A 272 -23.51 -20.09 24.26
N GLY A 273 -22.95 -19.21 23.44
CA GLY A 273 -22.47 -17.88 23.82
C GLY A 273 -23.27 -16.79 23.11
N SER A 274 -23.79 -15.81 23.84
CA SER A 274 -24.40 -14.62 23.26
C SER A 274 -23.43 -13.96 22.27
N ASN A 275 -23.88 -13.67 21.05
CA ASN A 275 -23.12 -12.84 20.12
C ASN A 275 -22.98 -11.43 20.72
N ASN A 276 -21.77 -11.07 21.14
CA ASN A 276 -21.52 -9.82 21.84
C ASN A 276 -21.30 -8.60 20.91
N THR A 277 -21.30 -8.80 19.58
CA THR A 277 -21.00 -7.74 18.60
C THR A 277 -22.11 -7.61 17.53
N LEU A 278 -22.24 -6.41 16.97
CA LEU A 278 -23.18 -6.06 15.88
C LEU A 278 -22.38 -5.50 14.70
N THR A 279 -22.54 -6.05 13.50
CA THR A 279 -21.96 -5.47 12.27
C THR A 279 -23.00 -4.59 11.57
N ILE A 280 -22.65 -3.34 11.30
CA ILE A 280 -23.53 -2.37 10.63
C ILE A 280 -23.45 -2.57 9.11
N THR A 281 -24.60 -2.62 8.45
CA THR A 281 -24.72 -2.74 6.99
C THR A 281 -25.81 -1.85 6.42
N TYR A 282 -25.94 -1.82 5.09
CA TYR A 282 -27.01 -1.13 4.36
C TYR A 282 -27.92 -2.13 3.67
N SER A 283 -29.22 -1.89 3.77
CA SER A 283 -30.27 -2.76 3.23
C SER A 283 -31.19 -1.98 2.30
N SER A 284 -31.42 -2.53 1.11
CA SER A 284 -32.43 -2.01 0.19
C SER A 284 -33.84 -2.42 0.63
N ALA A 285 -34.87 -1.79 0.06
CA ALA A 285 -36.26 -2.20 0.31
C ALA A 285 -36.53 -3.64 -0.16
N LYS A 286 -35.85 -4.09 -1.22
CA LYS A 286 -35.91 -5.48 -1.69
C LYS A 286 -35.25 -6.45 -0.73
N ASP A 287 -34.18 -6.06 -0.03
CA ASP A 287 -33.55 -6.91 0.99
C ASP A 287 -34.47 -7.06 2.21
N VAL A 288 -35.12 -5.96 2.63
CA VAL A 288 -36.16 -5.99 3.67
C VAL A 288 -37.32 -6.91 3.25
N GLN A 289 -37.79 -6.80 2.01
CA GLN A 289 -38.81 -7.72 1.48
C GLN A 289 -38.37 -9.18 1.59
N LYS A 290 -37.15 -9.50 1.13
CA LYS A 290 -36.61 -10.87 1.19
C LYS A 290 -36.53 -11.37 2.62
N LYS A 291 -36.10 -10.54 3.58
CA LYS A 291 -36.04 -10.91 5.00
C LYS A 291 -37.43 -11.21 5.58
N ILE A 292 -38.43 -10.39 5.25
CA ILE A 292 -39.83 -10.62 5.65
C ILE A 292 -40.37 -11.92 5.00
N ALA A 293 -40.01 -12.21 3.75
CA ALA A 293 -40.49 -13.37 2.99
C ALA A 293 -39.78 -14.70 3.33
N ALA A 294 -38.48 -14.67 3.65
CA ALA A 294 -37.66 -15.87 3.93
C ALA A 294 -38.04 -16.59 5.25
N SER A 295 -38.93 -16.01 6.03
CA SER A 295 -39.31 -16.44 7.38
C SER A 295 -40.20 -17.71 7.43
N ASN A 296 -40.30 -18.48 6.34
CA ASN A 296 -41.13 -19.69 6.23
C ASN A 296 -40.36 -21.01 6.48
N SER A 297 -39.05 -20.98 6.78
CA SER A 297 -38.20 -22.18 6.90
C SER A 297 -37.49 -22.37 8.26
N GLY A 298 -38.07 -21.88 9.37
CA GLY A 298 -37.77 -22.41 10.71
C GLY A 298 -37.00 -21.52 11.70
N GLN A 299 -36.72 -20.24 11.41
CA GLN A 299 -36.21 -19.28 12.41
C GLN A 299 -36.92 -17.93 12.26
N THR A 300 -37.76 -17.58 13.24
CA THR A 300 -38.56 -16.33 13.41
C THR A 300 -39.46 -15.93 12.22
N ASN A 301 -40.78 -15.97 12.43
CA ASN A 301 -41.79 -15.43 11.49
C ASN A 301 -41.47 -13.95 11.15
N GLY A 302 -41.68 -13.51 9.90
CA GLY A 302 -41.38 -12.15 9.46
C GLY A 302 -42.14 -11.08 10.24
N GLU A 303 -43.31 -11.44 10.78
CA GLU A 303 -44.07 -10.61 11.72
C GLU A 303 -43.33 -10.40 13.05
N GLU A 304 -42.68 -11.43 13.59
CA GLU A 304 -41.89 -11.31 14.82
C GLU A 304 -40.63 -10.47 14.60
N TRP A 305 -40.00 -10.59 13.43
CA TRP A 305 -38.89 -9.70 13.07
C TRP A 305 -39.33 -8.24 12.94
N ILE A 306 -40.48 -7.96 12.32
CA ILE A 306 -41.03 -6.60 12.27
C ILE A 306 -41.33 -6.09 13.69
N LYS A 307 -41.94 -6.91 14.56
CA LYS A 307 -42.19 -6.54 15.96
C LYS A 307 -40.89 -6.22 16.70
N GLU A 308 -39.84 -7.01 16.48
CA GLU A 308 -38.51 -6.76 17.04
C GLU A 308 -37.96 -5.39 16.62
N VAL A 309 -37.98 -5.08 15.32
CA VAL A 309 -37.56 -3.77 14.79
C VAL A 309 -38.34 -2.63 15.44
N LEU A 310 -39.67 -2.74 15.50
CA LEU A 310 -40.53 -1.69 16.07
C LEU A 310 -40.28 -1.48 17.57
N ARG A 311 -40.08 -2.56 18.33
CA ARG A 311 -39.78 -2.49 19.78
C ARG A 311 -38.40 -1.93 20.08
N LYS A 312 -37.42 -2.15 19.20
CA LYS A 312 -36.10 -1.51 19.29
C LYS A 312 -36.19 -0.01 19.10
N VAL A 313 -37.11 0.48 18.26
CA VAL A 313 -37.30 1.93 18.07
C VAL A 313 -38.10 2.57 19.21
N SER A 314 -39.14 1.91 19.72
CA SER A 314 -40.04 2.48 20.74
C SER A 314 -40.52 1.44 21.76
N ASP A 315 -40.32 1.72 23.06
CA ASP A 315 -40.85 0.90 24.16
C ASP A 315 -42.39 0.81 24.16
N ASN A 316 -43.04 1.84 23.62
CA ASN A 316 -44.50 1.92 23.51
C ASN A 316 -45.04 1.37 22.20
N ALA A 317 -44.25 0.60 21.43
CA ALA A 317 -44.66 0.05 20.12
C ALA A 317 -46.03 -0.68 20.13
N ASN A 318 -46.48 -1.17 21.30
CA ASN A 318 -47.82 -1.75 21.49
C ASN A 318 -48.97 -0.81 21.08
N SER A 319 -48.80 0.51 21.19
CA SER A 319 -49.77 1.54 20.78
C SER A 319 -49.79 1.79 19.27
N GLY A 320 -49.12 0.95 18.47
CA GLY A 320 -49.10 1.03 17.02
C GLY A 320 -48.48 2.34 16.50
N SER A 321 -49.07 2.96 15.48
CA SER A 321 -48.55 4.18 14.84
C SER A 321 -48.43 5.38 15.79
N ILE A 322 -49.25 5.43 16.85
CA ILE A 322 -49.22 6.50 17.87
C ILE A 322 -47.87 6.53 18.61
N ALA A 323 -47.29 5.35 18.84
CA ALA A 323 -46.00 5.22 19.53
C ALA A 323 -44.85 5.91 18.78
N PHE A 324 -44.99 6.08 17.47
CA PHE A 324 -43.97 6.66 16.59
C PHE A 324 -44.23 8.15 16.31
N SER A 325 -45.49 8.59 16.32
CA SER A 325 -45.82 10.02 16.21
C SER A 325 -45.46 10.80 17.47
N GLN A 326 -45.55 10.14 18.64
CA GLN A 326 -45.19 10.68 19.95
C GLN A 326 -43.82 10.17 20.42
N TRP A 327 -42.97 9.76 19.48
CA TRP A 327 -41.70 9.13 19.80
C TRP A 327 -40.77 10.06 20.58
N ASN A 328 -40.16 9.50 21.62
CA ASN A 328 -39.02 10.05 22.34
C ASN A 328 -37.93 8.97 22.42
N PRO A 329 -36.66 9.34 22.60
CA PRO A 329 -35.58 8.38 22.83
C PRO A 329 -35.92 7.40 23.96
N SER A 330 -35.72 6.11 23.72
CA SER A 330 -36.00 5.03 24.68
C SER A 330 -34.70 4.46 25.24
N TYR A 331 -34.65 4.16 26.54
CA TYR A 331 -33.46 3.56 27.18
C TYR A 331 -33.52 2.03 27.12
N ASN A 332 -33.72 1.51 25.90
CA ASN A 332 -34.18 0.15 25.70
C ASN A 332 -33.10 -0.81 25.19
N TYR A 333 -31.84 -0.37 25.09
CA TYR A 333 -30.78 -1.17 24.51
C TYR A 333 -30.60 -2.50 25.25
N ASP A 334 -30.38 -2.44 26.57
CA ASP A 334 -30.19 -3.64 27.40
C ASP A 334 -31.48 -4.46 27.54
N ALA A 335 -32.63 -3.80 27.73
CA ALA A 335 -33.93 -4.45 27.87
C ALA A 335 -34.33 -5.24 26.62
N GLN A 336 -33.95 -4.78 25.43
CA GLN A 336 -34.17 -5.45 24.15
C GLN A 336 -32.97 -6.31 23.71
N LYS A 337 -32.12 -6.73 24.66
CA LYS A 337 -30.99 -7.64 24.45
C LYS A 337 -29.98 -7.14 23.40
N GLY A 338 -29.62 -5.86 23.50
CA GLY A 338 -28.49 -5.28 22.76
C GLY A 338 -27.19 -6.05 22.97
N PRO A 339 -26.33 -6.18 21.94
CA PRO A 339 -25.01 -6.79 22.10
C PRO A 339 -24.20 -6.07 23.19
N LYS A 340 -23.79 -6.82 24.21
CA LYS A 340 -23.22 -6.26 25.45
C LYS A 340 -21.98 -5.40 25.22
N ASP A 341 -21.14 -5.78 24.26
CA ASP A 341 -19.82 -5.19 24.06
C ASP A 341 -19.81 -4.13 22.94
N PHE A 342 -20.90 -4.00 22.16
CA PHE A 342 -20.97 -3.04 21.06
C PHE A 342 -20.84 -1.59 21.56
N ILE A 343 -20.09 -0.80 20.79
CA ILE A 343 -19.96 0.64 21.00
C ILE A 343 -20.37 1.40 19.74
N ASN A 344 -21.02 2.54 19.93
CA ASN A 344 -21.44 3.38 18.81
C ASN A 344 -20.30 4.26 18.26
N TYR A 345 -20.62 5.03 17.23
CA TYR A 345 -19.70 5.99 16.60
C TYR A 345 -19.14 7.07 17.55
N ASN A 346 -19.72 7.27 18.73
CA ASN A 346 -19.23 8.18 19.77
C ASN A 346 -18.33 7.49 20.81
N ASN A 347 -17.91 6.24 20.57
CA ASN A 347 -17.12 5.44 21.49
C ASN A 347 -17.81 5.19 22.84
N GLN A 348 -19.12 4.94 22.81
CA GLN A 348 -19.93 4.72 24.01
C GLN A 348 -20.81 3.49 23.84
N LYS A 349 -21.06 2.76 24.93
CA LYS A 349 -22.12 1.75 24.95
C LYS A 349 -23.46 2.46 24.72
N PRO A 350 -24.26 2.05 23.74
CA PRO A 350 -25.57 2.65 23.51
C PRO A 350 -26.48 2.49 24.73
N THR A 351 -27.25 3.52 25.04
CA THR A 351 -28.37 3.45 25.98
C THR A 351 -29.68 3.15 25.25
N SER A 352 -29.74 3.50 23.96
CA SER A 352 -30.86 3.25 23.04
C SER A 352 -30.40 2.51 21.79
N TRP A 353 -31.27 1.67 21.22
CA TRP A 353 -31.10 1.11 19.87
C TRP A 353 -31.11 2.18 18.76
N THR A 354 -31.54 3.39 19.05
CA THR A 354 -31.49 4.52 18.10
C THR A 354 -30.13 5.23 18.06
N GLU A 355 -29.16 4.79 18.85
CA GLU A 355 -27.81 5.37 18.91
C GLU A 355 -26.76 4.57 18.11
N ILE A 356 -27.21 3.63 17.26
CA ILE A 356 -26.32 2.69 16.55
C ILE A 356 -25.61 3.35 15.36
N VAL A 357 -26.34 4.05 14.49
CA VAL A 357 -25.80 4.67 13.27
C VAL A 357 -26.07 6.17 13.24
N LYS A 358 -25.15 6.92 12.63
CA LYS A 358 -25.27 8.37 12.42
C LYS A 358 -25.88 8.74 11.07
N GLU A 359 -25.60 7.94 10.05
CA GLU A 359 -26.06 8.14 8.67
C GLU A 359 -26.77 6.88 8.17
N ILE A 360 -27.75 7.06 7.28
CA ILE A 360 -28.47 5.98 6.59
C ILE A 360 -28.41 6.17 5.07
N PRO A 361 -28.54 5.09 4.28
CA PRO A 361 -28.53 5.20 2.83
C PRO A 361 -29.83 5.83 2.31
N LEU A 362 -29.75 6.56 1.20
CA LEU A 362 -30.92 6.98 0.44
C LEU A 362 -31.45 5.80 -0.39
N LEU A 363 -32.77 5.78 -0.60
CA LEU A 363 -33.47 4.72 -1.33
C LEU A 363 -34.09 5.29 -2.61
N GLU A 364 -34.03 4.54 -3.70
CA GLU A 364 -34.66 4.90 -4.97
C GLU A 364 -35.11 3.64 -5.72
N ASN A 365 -36.38 3.57 -6.11
CA ASN A 365 -36.96 2.48 -6.89
C ASN A 365 -36.71 1.07 -6.29
N GLY A 366 -36.66 1.00 -4.95
CA GLY A 366 -36.54 -0.24 -4.20
C GLY A 366 -35.10 -0.71 -3.98
N GLU A 367 -34.15 0.04 -4.51
CA GLU A 367 -32.71 -0.17 -4.38
C GLU A 367 -32.07 0.94 -3.54
N LEU A 368 -30.80 0.78 -3.21
CA LEU A 368 -29.98 1.85 -2.64
C LEU A 368 -29.69 2.90 -3.71
N LYS A 369 -29.88 4.17 -3.39
CA LYS A 369 -29.62 5.28 -4.33
C LYS A 369 -28.12 5.46 -4.51
N ILE A 370 -27.69 5.42 -5.77
CA ILE A 370 -26.28 5.48 -6.17
C ILE A 370 -25.90 6.92 -6.56
N ASP A 371 -24.66 7.32 -6.34
CA ASP A 371 -24.13 8.57 -6.88
C ASP A 371 -24.19 8.61 -8.43
N PRO A 372 -24.57 9.74 -9.06
CA PRO A 372 -24.71 9.84 -10.51
C PRO A 372 -23.39 9.72 -11.28
N ILE A 373 -22.25 9.85 -10.59
CA ILE A 373 -20.92 9.53 -11.13
C ILE A 373 -20.64 8.08 -10.75
N LYS A 374 -20.59 7.32 -11.82
CA LYS A 374 -20.81 5.90 -11.90
C LYS A 374 -19.49 5.17 -11.64
N GLY A 375 -19.45 4.48 -10.51
CA GLY A 375 -18.43 3.51 -10.10
C GLY A 375 -19.14 2.43 -9.28
N GLU A 376 -18.67 1.17 -9.32
CA GLU A 376 -19.16 0.15 -8.37
C GLU A 376 -18.83 0.56 -6.92
N TYR A 377 -19.84 1.08 -6.22
CA TYR A 377 -19.98 1.10 -4.76
C TYR A 377 -18.70 1.27 -3.93
N GLY A 378 -18.21 2.51 -3.75
CA GLY A 378 -17.28 2.83 -2.66
C GLY A 378 -15.94 2.10 -2.67
N ALA A 379 -15.63 1.41 -3.78
CA ALA A 379 -14.43 0.64 -4.00
C ALA A 379 -13.57 1.32 -5.07
N ILE A 380 -12.30 0.94 -5.10
CA ILE A 380 -11.38 1.35 -6.17
C ILE A 380 -11.94 0.84 -7.50
N SER A 381 -12.06 1.75 -8.49
CA SER A 381 -12.55 1.37 -9.81
C SER A 381 -11.63 0.32 -10.43
N ASN A 382 -12.15 -0.50 -11.33
CA ASN A 382 -11.34 -1.53 -11.96
C ASN A 382 -10.12 -0.92 -12.71
N SER A 383 -10.21 0.30 -13.24
CA SER A 383 -9.11 1.00 -13.93
C SER A 383 -8.06 1.52 -12.94
N GLN A 384 -8.51 2.03 -11.80
CA GLN A 384 -7.66 2.42 -10.70
C GLN A 384 -6.93 1.21 -10.08
N LYS A 385 -7.64 0.09 -9.92
CA LYS A 385 -7.07 -1.19 -9.48
C LYS A 385 -5.98 -1.64 -10.44
N TYR A 386 -6.19 -1.53 -11.75
CA TYR A 386 -5.16 -1.85 -12.73
C TYR A 386 -3.87 -1.04 -12.50
N ALA A 387 -3.98 0.27 -12.30
CA ALA A 387 -2.83 1.13 -12.05
C ALA A 387 -2.12 0.78 -10.74
N ILE A 388 -2.86 0.46 -9.67
CA ILE A 388 -2.28 0.03 -8.40
C ILE A 388 -1.56 -1.30 -8.56
N ASN A 389 -2.21 -2.31 -9.13
CA ASN A 389 -1.62 -3.63 -9.37
C ASN A 389 -0.32 -3.53 -10.17
N ASN A 390 -0.29 -2.66 -11.19
CA ASN A 390 0.90 -2.45 -12.01
C ASN A 390 2.02 -1.77 -11.21
N TYR A 391 1.69 -0.75 -10.39
CA TYR A 391 2.65 -0.06 -9.52
C TYR A 391 3.20 -1.03 -8.47
N PHE A 392 2.33 -1.79 -7.82
CA PHE A 392 2.69 -2.77 -6.80
C PHE A 392 3.66 -3.82 -7.35
N ASN A 393 3.43 -4.31 -8.57
CA ASN A 393 4.32 -5.27 -9.22
C ASN A 393 5.66 -4.65 -9.66
N SER A 394 5.64 -3.43 -10.22
CA SER A 394 6.84 -2.78 -10.78
C SER A 394 7.74 -2.15 -9.72
N GLU A 395 7.15 -1.44 -8.75
CA GLU A 395 7.86 -0.69 -7.72
C GLU A 395 8.04 -1.47 -6.42
N LYS A 396 7.31 -2.58 -6.25
CA LYS A 396 7.43 -3.51 -5.11
C LYS A 396 7.41 -2.78 -3.76
N PRO A 397 6.39 -1.95 -3.48
CA PRO A 397 6.39 -1.06 -2.32
C PRO A 397 6.37 -1.86 -1.01
N VAL A 398 7.15 -1.41 -0.03
CA VAL A 398 7.25 -1.99 1.32
C VAL A 398 7.15 -0.90 2.37
N VAL A 399 6.32 -1.11 3.40
CA VAL A 399 6.24 -0.25 4.58
C VAL A 399 7.09 -0.83 5.70
N PHE A 400 7.83 0.02 6.40
CA PHE A 400 8.67 -0.40 7.50
C PHE A 400 8.75 0.65 8.62
N SER A 401 8.98 0.18 9.84
CA SER A 401 9.25 0.95 11.04
C SER A 401 10.71 0.74 11.44
N ASP A 402 11.45 1.81 11.69
CA ASP A 402 12.90 1.75 11.91
C ASP A 402 13.34 2.50 13.17
N LEU A 403 13.96 1.76 14.09
CA LEU A 403 14.57 2.28 15.30
C LEU A 403 16.09 2.21 15.17
N ILE A 404 16.76 3.36 15.34
CA ILE A 404 18.20 3.47 15.14
C ILE A 404 18.87 3.77 16.47
N PHE A 405 19.80 2.92 16.91
CA PHE A 405 20.72 3.24 18.00
C PHE A 405 21.93 3.97 17.44
N LYS A 406 22.05 5.27 17.77
CA LYS A 406 23.09 6.17 17.25
C LYS A 406 24.48 5.69 17.68
N PHE A 407 25.50 5.90 16.86
CA PHE A 407 26.88 5.67 17.30
C PHE A 407 27.28 6.55 18.49
N SER A 408 28.19 6.04 19.32
CA SER A 408 28.83 6.80 20.39
C SER A 408 30.06 7.57 19.87
N ASN A 409 30.58 8.48 20.69
CA ASN A 409 31.87 9.16 20.44
C ASN A 409 31.91 9.96 19.12
N ASN A 410 30.78 10.55 18.70
CA ASN A 410 30.66 11.44 17.51
C ASN A 410 31.10 10.81 16.17
N LYS A 411 30.94 9.49 16.01
CA LYS A 411 31.23 8.81 14.74
C LYS A 411 30.24 9.21 13.64
N THR A 412 30.77 9.41 12.43
CA THR A 412 30.02 9.75 11.21
C THR A 412 29.93 8.56 10.26
N SER A 413 29.08 8.65 9.24
CA SER A 413 28.99 7.61 8.19
C SER A 413 30.33 7.35 7.49
N SER A 414 31.18 8.37 7.33
CA SER A 414 32.54 8.24 6.78
C SER A 414 33.46 7.40 7.68
N ASP A 415 33.25 7.44 8.99
CA ASP A 415 34.01 6.62 9.93
C ASP A 415 33.61 5.15 9.83
N ILE A 416 32.32 4.88 9.64
CA ILE A 416 31.77 3.52 9.49
C ILE A 416 32.23 2.88 8.18
N GLU A 417 32.31 3.64 7.09
CA GLU A 417 32.85 3.15 5.81
C GLU A 417 34.33 2.72 5.90
N LYS A 418 35.09 3.29 6.85
CA LYS A 418 36.50 2.96 7.09
C LYS A 418 36.68 1.76 8.02
N ASN A 419 35.95 1.78 9.14
CA ASN A 419 36.09 0.80 10.21
C ASN A 419 34.80 0.70 11.02
N LEU A 420 34.21 -0.49 11.04
CA LEU A 420 33.03 -0.80 11.81
C LEU A 420 33.34 -1.89 12.84
N SER A 421 33.56 -1.44 14.07
CA SER A 421 33.81 -2.28 15.24
C SER A 421 32.82 -1.96 16.36
N LEU A 422 32.79 -2.78 17.41
CA LEU A 422 31.91 -2.58 18.57
C LEU A 422 32.20 -1.24 19.28
N LYS A 423 33.42 -0.73 19.14
CA LYS A 423 33.86 0.59 19.63
C LYS A 423 32.99 1.75 19.13
N SER A 424 32.32 1.59 17.98
CA SER A 424 31.41 2.61 17.45
C SER A 424 30.12 2.74 18.26
N LEU A 425 29.74 1.76 19.06
CA LEU A 425 28.53 1.80 19.90
C LEU A 425 28.81 1.93 21.40
N ILE A 426 30.04 1.69 21.86
CA ILE A 426 30.41 1.74 23.28
C ILE A 426 31.10 3.08 23.59
N PRO A 427 30.59 3.87 24.55
CA PRO A 427 31.31 5.02 25.09
C PRO A 427 32.68 4.61 25.67
N THR A 428 33.74 5.29 25.26
CA THR A 428 35.12 5.01 25.72
C THR A 428 35.76 6.17 26.51
N GLU A 429 35.08 7.32 26.60
CA GLU A 429 35.61 8.56 27.19
C GLU A 429 34.73 9.18 28.29
N VAL A 430 35.39 9.88 29.21
CA VAL A 430 34.81 10.51 30.41
C VAL A 430 34.63 12.02 30.19
N SER A 431 33.81 12.44 29.22
CA SER A 431 33.41 13.85 29.11
C SER A 431 32.13 14.13 29.92
N GLY A 432 32.21 14.94 30.98
CA GLY A 432 31.06 15.50 31.70
C GLY A 432 30.31 14.60 32.71
N GLN A 433 30.17 13.30 32.46
CA GLN A 433 29.54 12.30 33.35
C GLN A 433 30.46 11.07 33.52
N ASP A 434 30.34 10.37 34.66
CA ASP A 434 31.07 9.13 34.93
C ASP A 434 30.73 8.03 33.88
N LEU A 435 31.74 7.22 33.52
CA LEU A 435 31.63 6.18 32.50
C LEU A 435 30.58 5.13 32.87
N THR A 436 30.45 4.78 34.15
CA THR A 436 29.46 3.80 34.64
C THR A 436 28.04 4.26 34.32
N THR A 437 27.72 5.51 34.64
CA THR A 437 26.40 6.10 34.38
C THR A 437 26.11 6.11 32.89
N LYS A 438 27.06 6.55 32.04
CA LYS A 438 26.88 6.55 30.58
C LYS A 438 26.64 5.17 30.00
N LEU A 439 27.35 4.15 30.48
CA LEU A 439 27.18 2.76 30.03
C LEU A 439 25.80 2.24 30.43
N ILE A 440 25.41 2.39 31.70
CA ILE A 440 24.11 1.94 32.19
C ILE A 440 22.97 2.66 31.46
N GLU A 441 23.01 4.00 31.40
CA GLU A 441 21.97 4.81 30.77
C GLU A 441 21.75 4.45 29.31
N ARG A 442 22.82 4.17 28.56
CA ARG A 442 22.73 3.81 27.15
C ARG A 442 22.25 2.37 26.94
N PHE A 443 22.79 1.41 27.68
CA PHE A 443 22.54 0.00 27.40
C PHE A 443 21.23 -0.53 28.00
N GLN A 444 20.65 0.10 29.03
CA GLN A 444 19.34 -0.27 29.57
C GLN A 444 18.20 -0.18 28.51
N GLY A 445 18.22 0.83 27.65
CA GLY A 445 17.22 0.97 26.59
C GLY A 445 17.43 0.00 25.45
N ILE A 446 18.69 -0.21 25.04
CA ILE A 446 19.03 -1.20 24.02
C ILE A 446 18.61 -2.60 24.46
N GLN A 447 18.85 -2.95 25.73
CA GLN A 447 18.36 -4.18 26.33
C GLN A 447 16.85 -4.29 26.23
N SER A 448 16.14 -3.26 26.69
CA SER A 448 14.67 -3.24 26.72
C SER A 448 14.11 -3.54 25.34
N VAL A 449 14.65 -2.88 24.30
CA VAL A 449 14.26 -3.11 22.90
C VAL A 449 14.55 -4.54 22.44
N LEU A 450 15.81 -4.98 22.52
CA LEU A 450 16.23 -6.26 21.94
C LEU A 450 15.66 -7.48 22.69
N GLN A 451 15.50 -7.37 24.01
CA GLN A 451 14.99 -8.45 24.85
C GLN A 451 13.46 -8.47 24.87
N THR A 452 12.82 -7.28 24.91
CA THR A 452 11.40 -7.18 25.28
C THR A 452 10.51 -6.74 24.13
N TYR A 453 10.86 -5.67 23.41
CA TYR A 453 10.05 -5.15 22.30
C TYR A 453 10.17 -5.98 21.02
N VAL A 454 11.33 -6.56 20.77
CA VAL A 454 11.58 -7.44 19.61
C VAL A 454 10.96 -8.83 19.78
N GLY A 455 10.72 -9.26 21.03
CA GLY A 455 10.13 -10.56 21.34
C GLY A 455 8.68 -10.72 20.86
N ASN A 456 8.22 -11.97 20.81
CA ASN A 456 6.82 -12.29 20.50
C ASN A 456 5.94 -12.25 21.74
N ASP A 457 4.66 -11.90 21.55
CA ASP A 457 3.60 -12.23 22.49
C ASP A 457 3.48 -13.75 22.60
N SER A 458 3.58 -14.29 23.82
CA SER A 458 3.48 -15.74 24.05
C SER A 458 2.06 -16.23 23.71
N LYS A 459 1.92 -17.51 23.33
CA LYS A 459 0.69 -18.20 22.87
C LYS A 459 -0.61 -17.37 22.92
N LYS A 460 -1.16 -17.09 21.73
CA LYS A 460 -2.38 -16.30 21.43
C LYS A 460 -3.66 -16.65 22.21
N ASP A 461 -3.68 -17.73 22.98
CA ASP A 461 -4.89 -18.23 23.64
C ASP A 461 -5.28 -17.40 24.89
N GLN A 462 -4.42 -16.48 25.36
CA GLN A 462 -4.66 -15.64 26.56
C GLN A 462 -4.35 -14.13 26.39
N GLU A 463 -3.92 -13.67 25.22
CA GLU A 463 -3.52 -12.26 25.02
C GLU A 463 -4.75 -11.35 24.75
N PRO A 464 -4.74 -10.09 25.26
CA PRO A 464 -5.78 -9.11 24.94
C PRO A 464 -5.77 -8.80 23.43
N TYR A 465 -6.93 -8.42 22.89
CA TYR A 465 -7.02 -7.95 21.50
C TYR A 465 -6.29 -6.60 21.38
N THR A 466 -5.31 -6.51 20.50
CA THR A 466 -4.42 -5.32 20.35
C THR A 466 -4.68 -4.55 19.06
N ALA A 467 -5.72 -4.92 18.31
CA ALA A 467 -6.00 -4.39 16.99
C ALA A 467 -4.79 -4.51 16.04
N GLY A 468 -4.04 -5.61 16.12
CA GLY A 468 -2.91 -5.93 15.26
C GLY A 468 -1.57 -5.29 15.66
N LEU A 469 -1.52 -4.53 16.76
CA LEU A 469 -0.26 -4.00 17.29
C LEU A 469 0.57 -5.13 17.91
N SER A 470 1.86 -5.15 17.61
CA SER A 470 2.88 -5.91 18.34
C SER A 470 3.59 -5.04 19.37
N ARG A 471 4.33 -5.64 20.30
CA ARG A 471 5.17 -4.92 21.27
C ARG A 471 6.05 -3.87 20.60
N PHE A 472 6.75 -4.24 19.52
CA PHE A 472 7.63 -3.32 18.80
C PHE A 472 6.91 -2.08 18.29
N ASP A 473 5.64 -2.21 17.92
CA ASP A 473 4.85 -1.11 17.36
C ASP A 473 4.53 -0.05 18.41
N THR A 474 4.53 -0.39 19.70
CA THR A 474 4.29 0.58 20.77
C THR A 474 5.42 1.61 20.91
N VAL A 475 6.60 1.36 20.32
CA VAL A 475 7.69 2.34 20.25
C VAL A 475 7.32 3.51 19.32
N PHE A 476 6.51 3.25 18.30
CA PHE A 476 6.22 4.20 17.22
C PHE A 476 4.82 4.79 17.33
N ARG A 477 3.84 3.95 17.70
CA ARG A 477 2.42 4.22 17.45
C ARG A 477 1.46 3.77 18.55
N GLY A 478 1.96 3.28 19.67
CA GLY A 478 1.13 3.11 20.89
C GLY A 478 0.75 4.46 21.48
N GLU A 479 -0.20 4.49 22.42
CA GLU A 479 -0.61 5.71 23.13
C GLU A 479 0.58 6.50 23.68
N ASP A 480 1.50 5.79 24.33
CA ASP A 480 2.69 6.36 24.94
C ASP A 480 3.89 6.41 23.99
N ALA A 481 3.77 6.08 22.69
CA ALA A 481 4.82 5.98 21.64
C ALA A 481 6.27 6.35 22.07
N LYS A 482 6.86 5.53 22.92
CA LYS A 482 8.16 5.76 23.58
C LYS A 482 8.80 4.42 23.92
N ILE A 483 10.11 4.46 24.09
CA ILE A 483 10.85 3.33 24.65
C ILE A 483 10.82 3.48 26.17
N LYS A 484 10.32 2.46 26.85
CA LYS A 484 10.43 2.34 28.31
C LYS A 484 11.53 1.36 28.64
N ALA A 485 12.26 1.64 29.71
CA ALA A 485 13.29 0.76 30.22
C ALA A 485 13.16 0.59 31.74
N ASN A 486 13.62 -0.56 32.20
CA ASN A 486 13.80 -0.83 33.63
C ASN A 486 15.02 -0.04 34.14
N THR A 487 14.78 1.16 34.68
CA THR A 487 15.85 2.06 35.13
C THR A 487 16.28 1.74 36.56
N THR A 488 17.49 2.17 36.91
CA THR A 488 18.14 1.96 38.22
C THR A 488 17.30 2.37 39.43
N SER A 489 16.32 3.26 39.27
CA SER A 489 15.41 3.74 40.32
C SER A 489 14.20 2.82 40.57
N ASN A 490 13.80 1.99 39.60
CA ASN A 490 12.63 1.12 39.69
C ASN A 490 13.02 -0.32 39.34
N LYS A 491 13.51 -1.10 40.31
CA LYS A 491 13.94 -2.52 40.15
C LYS A 491 12.75 -3.48 39.91
N SER A 492 11.94 -3.22 38.90
CA SER A 492 10.71 -3.95 38.60
C SER A 492 10.86 -4.79 37.33
N THR A 493 10.59 -6.09 37.44
CA THR A 493 10.43 -6.96 36.26
C THR A 493 9.11 -6.72 35.53
N ASP A 494 8.18 -5.99 36.15
CA ASP A 494 6.89 -5.63 35.57
C ASP A 494 7.01 -4.34 34.73
N PHE A 495 6.67 -4.44 33.43
CA PHE A 495 6.77 -3.38 32.43
C PHE A 495 5.98 -2.12 32.81
N LYS A 496 4.86 -2.27 33.52
CA LYS A 496 4.02 -1.14 33.97
C LYS A 496 4.75 -0.12 34.84
N ASN A 497 5.81 -0.58 35.51
CA ASN A 497 6.63 0.24 36.40
C ASN A 497 7.88 0.82 35.71
N TRP A 498 8.07 0.53 34.41
CA TRP A 498 9.22 1.04 33.65
C TRP A 498 9.03 2.52 33.30
N THR A 499 10.14 3.23 33.18
CA THR A 499 10.14 4.68 32.90
C THR A 499 10.58 4.95 31.47
N GLU A 500 10.17 6.10 30.91
CA GLU A 500 10.62 6.55 29.60
C GLU A 500 12.16 6.64 29.57
N TRP A 501 12.75 6.01 28.55
CA TRP A 501 14.18 5.99 28.31
C TRP A 501 14.57 7.05 27.30
N ASP A 502 15.71 7.71 27.56
CA ASP A 502 16.35 8.64 26.61
C ASP A 502 15.39 9.69 26.04
N THR A 503 14.71 10.44 26.93
CA THR A 503 13.69 11.45 26.57
C THR A 503 14.20 12.54 25.62
N LYS A 504 15.53 12.76 25.58
CA LYS A 504 16.22 13.70 24.69
C LYS A 504 16.61 13.10 23.34
N ASN A 505 16.45 11.78 23.16
CA ASN A 505 16.88 11.02 22.00
C ASN A 505 18.39 11.16 21.74
N ASP A 506 19.22 11.18 22.79
CA ASP A 506 20.68 11.30 22.69
C ASP A 506 21.32 9.97 22.23
N HIS A 507 20.66 8.84 22.49
CA HIS A 507 21.16 7.49 22.20
C HIS A 507 20.41 6.80 21.05
N HIS A 508 19.23 7.27 20.68
CA HIS A 508 18.44 6.67 19.63
C HIS A 508 17.76 7.69 18.70
N LYS A 509 17.19 7.19 17.60
CA LYS A 509 16.34 7.92 16.67
C LYS A 509 15.16 7.01 16.32
N ILE A 510 13.95 7.50 16.56
CA ILE A 510 12.71 6.83 16.16
C ILE A 510 12.25 7.48 14.86
N ASN A 511 12.14 6.70 13.80
CA ASN A 511 11.43 7.14 12.60
C ASN A 511 9.92 6.92 12.85
N ALA A 512 9.28 7.92 13.46
CA ALA A 512 8.02 7.81 14.20
C ALA A 512 6.85 7.14 13.47
N ASN A 513 6.75 7.22 12.14
CA ASN A 513 5.62 6.66 11.39
C ASN A 513 6.16 5.83 10.22
N GLY A 514 5.63 4.62 10.05
CA GLY A 514 6.10 3.68 9.03
C GLY A 514 6.17 4.34 7.65
N LYS A 515 7.27 4.13 6.93
CA LYS A 515 7.56 4.79 5.65
C LYS A 515 7.50 3.82 4.48
N LEU A 516 7.14 4.34 3.30
CA LEU A 516 7.13 3.57 2.06
C LEU A 516 8.54 3.53 1.45
N LEU A 517 9.00 2.33 1.08
CA LEU A 517 10.21 2.04 0.31
C LEU A 517 9.80 1.43 -1.02
N THR A 518 10.41 1.85 -2.13
CA THR A 518 10.21 1.26 -3.46
C THR A 518 11.53 0.90 -4.14
N LEU A 519 11.48 0.16 -5.25
CA LEU A 519 12.68 -0.17 -6.02
C LEU A 519 13.39 1.08 -6.55
N SER A 520 12.63 2.09 -6.98
CA SER A 520 13.20 3.33 -7.55
C SER A 520 13.63 4.39 -6.53
N ASP A 521 13.26 4.23 -5.25
CA ASP A 521 13.52 5.22 -4.20
C ASP A 521 15.01 5.42 -3.90
N THR A 522 15.55 6.64 -4.02
CA THR A 522 16.97 6.92 -3.73
C THR A 522 17.19 7.64 -2.39
N THR A 523 16.14 7.82 -1.59
CA THR A 523 16.20 8.59 -0.33
C THR A 523 16.71 7.78 0.85
N TYR A 524 16.62 6.44 0.78
CA TYR A 524 17.13 5.53 1.79
C TYR A 524 18.51 4.99 1.41
N SER A 525 19.26 4.54 2.41
CA SER A 525 20.54 3.89 2.17
C SER A 525 20.38 2.56 1.42
N ASP A 526 21.39 2.24 0.62
CA ASP A 526 21.48 0.97 -0.09
C ASP A 526 21.48 -0.22 0.88
N THR A 527 22.16 -0.09 2.03
CA THR A 527 22.19 -1.11 3.09
C THR A 527 20.77 -1.46 3.57
N LEU A 528 19.96 -0.46 3.92
CA LEU A 528 18.57 -0.66 4.36
C LEU A 528 17.74 -1.28 3.25
N LYS A 529 17.77 -0.65 2.06
CA LYS A 529 16.96 -1.08 0.92
C LYS A 529 17.22 -2.54 0.57
N PHE A 530 18.47 -2.91 0.33
CA PHE A 530 18.80 -4.25 -0.11
C PHE A 530 18.61 -5.28 1.00
N SER A 531 18.81 -4.92 2.27
CA SER A 531 18.53 -5.83 3.40
C SER A 531 17.05 -6.20 3.50
N ILE A 532 16.14 -5.22 3.35
CA ILE A 532 14.69 -5.46 3.38
C ILE A 532 14.27 -6.36 2.20
N TYR A 533 14.65 -6.02 0.97
CA TYR A 533 14.26 -6.81 -0.20
C TYR A 533 14.86 -8.22 -0.20
N ASP A 534 16.11 -8.37 0.24
CA ASP A 534 16.72 -9.68 0.36
C ASP A 534 16.06 -10.52 1.46
N PHE A 535 15.74 -9.94 2.62
CA PHE A 535 15.00 -10.62 3.66
C PHE A 535 13.62 -11.09 3.17
N LEU A 536 12.89 -10.26 2.43
CA LEU A 536 11.58 -10.64 1.91
C LEU A 536 11.67 -11.79 0.89
N THR A 537 12.75 -11.88 0.11
CA THR A 537 12.82 -12.76 -1.06
C THR A 537 13.65 -14.02 -0.83
N ASN A 538 14.60 -14.00 0.13
CA ASN A 538 15.63 -15.01 0.29
C ASN A 538 15.75 -15.58 1.73
N ASN A 539 14.80 -15.29 2.64
CA ASN A 539 14.82 -15.69 4.07
C ASN A 539 14.46 -17.18 4.36
N ASN A 540 15.03 -18.11 3.58
CA ASN A 540 14.87 -19.55 3.84
C ASN A 540 15.96 -20.13 4.73
N ASN A 541 16.93 -19.35 5.18
CA ASN A 541 18.08 -19.86 5.93
C ASN A 541 17.93 -19.62 7.45
N SER A 542 17.64 -20.68 8.20
CA SER A 542 17.54 -20.67 9.68
C SER A 542 18.83 -20.17 10.36
N ASN A 543 19.98 -20.25 9.67
CA ASN A 543 21.27 -19.82 10.18
C ASN A 543 21.36 -18.30 10.43
N ASN A 544 20.47 -17.48 9.85
CA ASN A 544 20.48 -16.03 10.02
C ASN A 544 19.66 -15.53 11.23
N LEU A 545 19.02 -16.42 12.00
CA LEU A 545 18.28 -16.03 13.21
C LEU A 545 19.22 -15.74 14.38
N TRP A 546 19.02 -14.63 15.07
CA TRP A 546 19.69 -14.30 16.33
C TRP A 546 18.67 -14.31 17.47
N GLN A 547 19.13 -14.75 18.64
CA GLN A 547 18.32 -14.79 19.85
C GLN A 547 19.11 -14.15 20.97
N TRP A 548 18.39 -13.40 21.81
CA TRP A 548 18.93 -12.85 23.04
C TRP A 548 19.37 -13.99 23.97
N LYS A 549 20.62 -13.93 24.45
CA LYS A 549 21.12 -14.87 25.46
C LYS A 549 20.77 -14.33 26.85
N ASP A 550 20.01 -15.10 27.60
CA ASP A 550 19.71 -14.83 29.02
C ASP A 550 20.79 -15.42 29.95
N GLU A 551 20.85 -14.94 31.20
CA GLU A 551 21.79 -15.38 32.26
C GLU A 551 21.58 -16.83 32.74
N SER A 552 20.67 -17.58 32.11
CA SER A 552 20.38 -18.98 32.44
C SER A 552 21.57 -19.94 32.28
N ASN A 553 22.68 -19.49 31.68
CA ASN A 553 23.95 -20.22 31.54
C ASN A 553 25.07 -19.76 32.51
N GLY A 554 24.75 -18.94 33.51
CA GLY A 554 25.70 -18.38 34.49
C GLY A 554 26.17 -16.95 34.14
N PRO A 555 26.78 -16.24 35.11
CA PRO A 555 27.23 -14.86 34.90
C PRO A 555 28.42 -14.79 33.92
N ILE A 556 28.55 -13.65 33.23
CA ILE A 556 29.63 -13.46 32.25
C ILE A 556 30.93 -13.09 32.97
N GLU A 557 31.81 -14.08 33.10
CA GLU A 557 33.13 -13.95 33.73
C GLU A 557 33.93 -12.72 33.21
N PRO A 558 34.70 -12.03 34.09
CA PRO A 558 35.53 -10.86 33.75
C PRO A 558 36.46 -11.06 32.57
N GLU A 559 37.18 -12.17 32.55
CA GLU A 559 38.16 -12.47 31.51
C GLU A 559 37.48 -12.64 30.15
N LYS A 560 36.39 -13.40 30.10
CA LYS A 560 35.60 -13.64 28.88
C LYS A 560 34.96 -12.36 28.35
N PHE A 561 34.49 -11.48 29.23
CA PHE A 561 33.94 -10.19 28.84
C PHE A 561 35.00 -9.27 28.23
N LYS A 562 36.16 -9.14 28.89
CA LYS A 562 37.30 -8.36 28.37
C LYS A 562 37.79 -8.89 27.03
N GLU A 563 37.98 -10.20 26.92
CA GLU A 563 38.39 -10.86 25.68
C GLU A 563 37.43 -10.51 24.54
N MET A 564 36.12 -10.61 24.79
CA MET A 564 35.10 -10.26 23.83
C MET A 564 35.16 -8.78 23.40
N LEU A 565 35.39 -7.85 24.34
CA LEU A 565 35.52 -6.42 24.02
C LEU A 565 36.73 -6.15 23.12
N VAL A 566 37.86 -6.80 23.42
CA VAL A 566 39.09 -6.71 22.61
C VAL A 566 38.87 -7.32 21.23
N GLU A 567 38.25 -8.51 21.14
CA GLU A 567 37.82 -9.11 19.87
C GLU A 567 36.84 -8.24 19.07
N GLY A 568 36.09 -7.40 19.79
CA GLY A 568 35.15 -6.40 19.28
C GLY A 568 35.81 -5.11 18.79
N GLY A 569 37.13 -4.95 18.94
CA GLY A 569 37.92 -3.84 18.40
C GLY A 569 38.30 -2.75 19.40
N LEU A 570 38.10 -2.98 20.70
CA LEU A 570 38.58 -2.10 21.76
C LEU A 570 40.04 -2.41 22.11
N SER A 571 40.82 -1.41 22.55
CA SER A 571 42.15 -1.67 23.11
C SER A 571 42.05 -2.38 24.46
N ASN A 572 43.12 -3.05 24.90
CA ASN A 572 43.16 -3.68 26.24
C ASN A 572 42.86 -2.68 27.36
N ASP A 573 43.33 -1.44 27.23
CA ASP A 573 43.07 -0.37 28.18
C ASP A 573 41.60 0.07 28.17
N GLU A 574 41.01 0.23 26.99
CA GLU A 574 39.59 0.57 26.85
C GLU A 574 38.68 -0.54 27.41
N ALA A 575 38.97 -1.80 27.05
CA ALA A 575 38.25 -2.96 27.56
C ALA A 575 38.36 -3.08 29.09
N SER A 576 39.54 -2.83 29.66
CA SER A 576 39.74 -2.84 31.11
C SER A 576 38.99 -1.70 31.81
N LYS A 577 38.95 -0.50 31.22
CA LYS A 577 38.16 0.63 31.76
C LYS A 577 36.67 0.31 31.78
N ILE A 578 36.14 -0.29 30.71
CA ILE A 578 34.73 -0.67 30.64
C ILE A 578 34.41 -1.77 31.64
N ASP A 579 35.21 -2.84 31.69
CA ASP A 579 34.98 -3.93 32.64
C ASP A 579 35.03 -3.44 34.10
N SER A 580 35.95 -2.53 34.44
CA SER A 580 36.00 -1.91 35.76
C SER A 580 34.78 -1.02 36.08
N ALA A 581 34.23 -0.31 35.08
CA ALA A 581 33.07 0.57 35.27
C ALA A 581 31.77 -0.23 35.51
N ILE A 582 31.63 -1.39 34.87
CA ILE A 582 30.50 -2.33 35.02
C ILE A 582 30.98 -3.67 35.57
N GLN A 583 31.73 -3.59 36.67
CA GLN A 583 32.31 -4.76 37.33
C GLN A 583 31.20 -5.72 37.77
N GLN A 584 31.41 -7.01 37.51
CA GLN A 584 30.51 -8.06 37.98
C GLN A 584 30.43 -8.02 39.51
N THR A 585 29.23 -7.91 40.05
CA THR A 585 29.03 -7.79 41.50
C THR A 585 28.51 -9.09 42.12
N SER A 586 29.03 -9.49 43.28
CA SER A 586 28.57 -10.68 44.02
C SER A 586 27.16 -10.53 44.61
N MET A 587 26.68 -9.28 44.72
CA MET A 587 25.32 -8.92 45.09
C MET A 587 24.64 -8.34 43.85
N LYS A 588 23.49 -8.90 43.43
CA LYS A 588 22.70 -8.51 42.23
C LYS A 588 22.51 -7.00 42.07
N ASN A 589 23.51 -6.27 41.59
CA ASN A 589 23.37 -4.90 41.18
C ASN A 589 22.88 -4.94 39.74
N GLN A 590 21.58 -5.25 39.62
CA GLN A 590 20.92 -5.67 38.37
C GLN A 590 21.30 -4.81 37.17
N SER A 591 21.52 -3.50 37.33
CA SER A 591 21.79 -2.59 36.21
C SER A 591 23.22 -2.69 35.63
N GLN A 592 24.25 -2.93 36.45
CA GLN A 592 25.62 -3.11 35.93
C GLN A 592 25.75 -4.46 35.22
N ASP A 593 25.24 -5.52 35.84
CA ASP A 593 25.21 -6.87 35.25
C ASP A 593 24.36 -6.89 33.97
N ALA A 594 23.23 -6.19 33.95
CA ALA A 594 22.39 -6.03 32.76
C ALA A 594 23.08 -5.25 31.62
N ALA A 595 23.78 -4.16 31.93
CA ALA A 595 24.58 -3.43 30.94
C ALA A 595 25.69 -4.33 30.36
N ARG A 596 26.36 -5.11 31.23
CA ARG A 596 27.38 -6.10 30.84
C ARG A 596 26.81 -7.18 29.91
N LEU A 597 25.66 -7.76 30.26
CA LEU A 597 24.93 -8.74 29.43
C LEU A 597 24.53 -8.16 28.08
N THR A 598 24.07 -6.91 28.07
CA THR A 598 23.65 -6.21 26.85
C THR A 598 24.82 -5.97 25.91
N ILE A 599 25.96 -5.48 26.44
CA ILE A 599 27.18 -5.29 25.66
C ILE A 599 27.66 -6.63 25.08
N TYR A 600 27.57 -7.71 25.86
CA TYR A 600 27.90 -9.06 25.38
C TYR A 600 26.99 -9.52 24.24
N ASN A 601 25.67 -9.38 24.40
CA ASN A 601 24.70 -9.72 23.35
C ASN A 601 24.91 -8.88 22.07
N LEU A 602 25.19 -7.58 22.23
CA LEU A 602 25.50 -6.67 21.12
C LEU A 602 26.77 -7.07 20.38
N ALA A 603 27.80 -7.50 21.10
CA ALA A 603 29.02 -7.97 20.46
C ALA A 603 28.79 -9.23 19.63
N GLU A 604 27.98 -10.17 20.11
CA GLU A 604 27.58 -11.37 19.36
C GLU A 604 26.73 -11.00 18.13
N LEU A 605 25.84 -10.02 18.26
CA LEU A 605 25.08 -9.48 17.13
C LEU A 605 26.02 -8.80 16.11
N PHE A 606 26.96 -7.97 16.55
CA PHE A 606 27.97 -7.32 15.69
C PHE A 606 28.86 -8.35 15.00
N LYS A 607 29.26 -9.41 15.71
CA LYS A 607 29.99 -10.55 15.13
C LYS A 607 29.20 -11.18 14.00
N LYS A 608 27.88 -11.31 14.14
CA LYS A 608 27.00 -11.90 13.13
C LYS A 608 26.70 -10.97 11.95
N ILE A 609 26.64 -9.66 12.18
CA ILE A 609 26.38 -8.66 11.12
C ILE A 609 27.65 -8.35 10.32
N ASN A 610 28.81 -8.15 10.97
CA ASN A 610 29.96 -7.48 10.35
C ASN A 610 31.35 -8.12 10.63
N GLN A 611 31.45 -9.38 11.07
CA GLN A 611 32.78 -9.99 11.31
C GLN A 611 33.09 -11.23 10.48
N LYS A 612 34.36 -11.31 10.07
CA LYS A 612 35.00 -12.45 9.40
C LYS A 612 35.46 -13.50 10.40
N ASN A 613 35.45 -14.77 10.00
CA ASN A 613 36.18 -15.83 10.71
C ASN A 613 37.68 -15.53 10.65
N ASN A 614 38.37 -15.69 11.78
CA ASN A 614 39.82 -15.75 11.79
C ASN A 614 40.22 -17.05 11.09
N ALA A 615 40.92 -16.95 9.96
CA ALA A 615 41.62 -18.08 9.38
C ALA A 615 42.87 -18.39 10.24
N SER A 616 42.66 -19.10 11.33
CA SER A 616 43.73 -19.78 12.05
C SER A 616 43.17 -21.08 12.63
N SER A 617 43.78 -22.19 12.22
CA SER A 617 43.56 -23.59 12.65
C SER A 617 42.23 -24.27 12.29
N ALA A 618 42.16 -24.81 11.07
CA ALA A 618 41.42 -26.05 10.79
C ALA A 618 42.42 -27.09 10.29
N ALA A 619 43.20 -27.66 11.20
CA ALA A 619 43.84 -28.94 11.01
C ALA A 619 43.01 -29.99 11.78
N SER A 620 42.70 -31.09 11.10
CA SER A 620 42.07 -32.34 11.60
C SER A 620 40.56 -32.33 11.88
N SER A 621 39.76 -32.79 10.91
CA SER A 621 39.20 -34.16 10.91
C SER A 621 38.20 -34.36 9.74
N THR A 622 38.72 -35.02 8.71
CA THR A 622 38.10 -36.08 7.88
C THR A 622 36.57 -36.17 7.77
N SER A 623 36.04 -35.98 6.56
CA SER A 623 35.34 -37.05 5.81
C SER A 623 35.14 -36.68 4.34
N SER A 624 35.39 -37.68 3.50
CA SER A 624 35.61 -37.68 2.06
C SER A 624 34.34 -37.75 1.21
N SER A 625 34.36 -37.11 0.04
CA SER A 625 34.05 -37.75 -1.26
C SER A 625 34.35 -36.79 -2.40
N GLY A 626 35.29 -37.17 -3.28
CA GLY A 626 35.83 -36.30 -4.32
C GLY A 626 35.10 -36.35 -5.66
N SER A 627 35.44 -35.39 -6.53
CA SER A 627 35.74 -35.65 -7.94
C SER A 627 36.49 -34.45 -8.54
N SER A 628 37.47 -34.79 -9.37
CA SER A 628 38.55 -33.94 -9.89
C SER A 628 38.27 -33.39 -11.29
N SER A 629 38.61 -32.12 -11.54
CA SER A 629 39.16 -31.71 -12.85
C SER A 629 39.97 -30.41 -12.73
N SER A 630 41.19 -30.48 -13.26
CA SER A 630 42.27 -29.51 -13.22
C SER A 630 42.18 -28.45 -14.32
N SER A 631 42.43 -27.19 -13.98
CA SER A 631 43.10 -26.24 -14.88
C SER A 631 43.76 -25.11 -14.07
N SER A 632 45.08 -25.10 -14.11
CA SER A 632 45.98 -24.13 -13.52
C SER A 632 45.88 -22.76 -14.21
N SER A 633 45.53 -21.72 -13.46
CA SER A 633 46.05 -20.37 -13.70
C SER A 633 46.38 -19.73 -12.35
N SER A 634 47.62 -19.26 -12.25
CA SER A 634 48.16 -18.58 -11.09
C SER A 634 47.56 -17.18 -10.98
N ASN A 635 46.59 -17.00 -10.08
CA ASN A 635 46.30 -15.71 -9.48
C ASN A 635 46.35 -15.90 -7.96
N THR A 636 47.15 -15.07 -7.31
CA THR A 636 47.23 -14.93 -5.86
C THR A 636 45.90 -14.42 -5.31
N GLU A 637 44.92 -15.32 -5.16
CA GLU A 637 43.74 -15.05 -4.36
C GLU A 637 44.15 -14.94 -2.90
N SER A 638 44.16 -13.71 -2.40
CA SER A 638 44.16 -13.44 -0.97
C SER A 638 42.96 -14.14 -0.35
N ASN A 639 43.18 -15.23 0.38
CA ASN A 639 42.17 -15.86 1.24
C ASN A 639 41.73 -14.84 2.32
N ASN A 640 40.79 -13.97 1.97
CA ASN A 640 40.01 -13.16 2.90
C ASN A 640 39.10 -14.14 3.64
N GLY A 641 39.25 -14.27 4.96
CA GLY A 641 38.49 -15.22 5.77
C GLY A 641 36.98 -15.21 5.49
N ILE A 642 36.33 -16.37 5.65
CA ILE A 642 34.90 -16.55 5.40
C ILE A 642 34.09 -15.72 6.42
N ASN A 643 33.15 -14.91 5.96
CA ASN A 643 32.24 -14.17 6.83
C ASN A 643 31.41 -15.13 7.71
N LYS A 644 31.17 -14.77 8.98
CA LYS A 644 30.37 -15.61 9.91
C LYS A 644 28.92 -15.76 9.46
N ASN A 645 28.44 -14.82 8.65
CA ASN A 645 27.10 -14.82 8.07
C ASN A 645 27.20 -14.45 6.58
N SER A 646 26.30 -15.00 5.77
CA SER A 646 26.26 -14.72 4.33
C SER A 646 25.58 -13.39 3.98
N ASN A 647 24.96 -12.72 4.97
CA ASN A 647 24.12 -11.55 4.78
C ASN A 647 24.59 -10.38 5.68
N ILE A 648 24.40 -9.16 5.18
CA ILE A 648 24.70 -7.89 5.89
C ILE A 648 23.68 -7.53 6.98
N TYR A 649 22.65 -8.36 7.14
CA TYR A 649 21.60 -8.21 8.13
C TYR A 649 21.41 -9.52 8.89
N THR A 650 20.92 -9.41 10.11
CA THR A 650 20.56 -10.51 10.99
C THR A 650 19.07 -10.46 11.30
N ILE A 651 18.43 -11.62 11.39
CA ILE A 651 17.01 -11.70 11.72
C ILE A 651 16.88 -11.74 13.23
N LEU A 652 16.12 -10.79 13.79
CA LEU A 652 15.85 -10.74 15.22
C LEU A 652 14.53 -11.40 15.58
N ASN A 653 13.51 -11.25 14.72
CA ASN A 653 12.23 -11.91 14.87
C ASN A 653 11.64 -12.28 13.51
N LYS A 654 11.54 -13.58 13.24
CA LYS A 654 11.02 -14.10 11.97
C LYS A 654 9.50 -14.01 11.87
N GLU A 655 8.75 -14.01 12.97
CA GLU A 655 7.29 -13.95 12.95
C GLU A 655 6.77 -12.53 12.72
N GLU A 656 7.44 -11.54 13.31
CA GLU A 656 7.11 -10.12 13.15
C GLU A 656 7.85 -9.43 12.00
N GLY A 657 8.82 -10.11 11.35
CA GLY A 657 9.57 -9.53 10.24
C GLY A 657 10.59 -8.47 10.67
N ILE A 658 11.28 -8.69 11.80
CA ILE A 658 12.25 -7.76 12.37
C ILE A 658 13.68 -8.20 12.04
N ILE A 659 14.45 -7.30 11.44
CA ILE A 659 15.86 -7.48 11.11
C ILE A 659 16.73 -6.39 11.76
N ALA A 660 18.03 -6.69 11.88
CA ALA A 660 19.04 -5.73 12.30
C ALA A 660 20.20 -5.68 11.30
N PHE A 661 20.68 -4.46 11.04
CA PHE A 661 21.85 -4.19 10.21
C PHE A 661 22.52 -2.91 10.72
N ILE A 662 23.74 -2.63 10.26
CA ILE A 662 24.48 -1.44 10.63
C ILE A 662 24.65 -0.57 9.40
N ASP A 663 24.40 0.72 9.55
CA ASP A 663 24.53 1.71 8.49
C ASP A 663 25.07 3.03 9.04
N GLY A 664 25.23 4.04 8.19
CA GLY A 664 25.87 5.32 8.54
C GLY A 664 25.27 6.08 9.73
N ASP A 665 24.02 5.81 10.11
CA ASP A 665 23.30 6.46 11.21
C ASP A 665 23.39 5.67 12.54
N GLY A 666 23.74 4.38 12.51
CA GLY A 666 23.79 3.55 13.71
C GLY A 666 23.51 2.06 13.49
N LEU A 667 23.14 1.38 14.58
CA LEU A 667 22.55 0.04 14.53
C LEU A 667 21.04 0.18 14.31
N HIS A 668 20.55 -0.32 13.18
CA HIS A 668 19.14 -0.30 12.81
C HIS A 668 18.44 -1.56 13.31
N ILE A 669 17.26 -1.37 13.90
CA ILE A 669 16.29 -2.40 14.24
C ILE A 669 15.04 -2.09 13.43
N THR A 670 14.84 -2.82 12.34
CA THR A 670 13.82 -2.52 11.34
C THR A 670 12.78 -3.62 11.30
N LYS A 671 11.50 -3.24 11.45
CA LYS A 671 10.34 -4.12 11.25
C LYS A 671 9.68 -3.83 9.91
N ILE A 672 9.39 -4.87 9.14
CA ILE A 672 8.53 -4.76 7.96
C ILE A 672 7.07 -4.77 8.42
N ASP A 673 6.40 -3.63 8.27
CA ASP A 673 5.00 -3.48 8.64
C ASP A 673 4.13 -4.28 7.66
N GLY A 674 3.15 -5.01 8.18
CA GLY A 674 2.33 -5.94 7.39
C GLY A 674 3.01 -7.27 7.03
N TYR A 675 4.19 -7.58 7.58
CA TYR A 675 4.89 -8.85 7.31
C TYR A 675 4.04 -10.11 7.57
N LYS A 676 3.13 -10.07 8.56
CA LYS A 676 2.17 -11.16 8.83
C LYS A 676 1.24 -11.45 7.65
N LEU A 677 0.87 -10.42 6.88
CA LEU A 677 0.06 -10.57 5.67
C LEU A 677 0.88 -11.17 4.53
N ILE A 678 2.17 -10.80 4.45
CA ILE A 678 3.11 -11.34 3.46
C ILE A 678 3.37 -12.83 3.69
N ASN A 679 3.63 -13.24 4.93
CA ASN A 679 4.06 -14.58 5.32
C ASN A 679 2.91 -15.48 5.81
N ASN A 680 1.66 -15.18 5.42
CA ASN A 680 0.51 -15.96 5.86
C ASN A 680 0.41 -17.31 5.14
N LYS A 681 0.22 -18.40 5.89
CA LYS A 681 0.06 -19.76 5.35
C LYS A 681 -1.41 -20.04 5.00
N THR A 682 -2.05 -19.19 4.20
CA THR A 682 -3.41 -19.45 3.73
C THR A 682 -3.36 -20.02 2.32
N THR A 683 -3.83 -21.27 2.17
CA THR A 683 -3.93 -21.97 0.89
C THR A 683 -4.70 -21.15 -0.15
N GLN A 684 -4.19 -21.22 -1.39
CA GLN A 684 -4.75 -20.68 -2.63
C GLN A 684 -6.29 -20.59 -2.65
N PRO A 685 -6.89 -19.51 -3.16
CA PRO A 685 -8.26 -19.57 -3.60
C PRO A 685 -8.35 -20.59 -4.75
N SER A 686 -9.15 -21.65 -4.57
CA SER A 686 -9.56 -22.49 -5.69
C SER A 686 -10.26 -21.60 -6.71
N VAL A 687 -9.60 -21.38 -7.85
CA VAL A 687 -10.17 -20.68 -9.00
C VAL A 687 -11.35 -21.51 -9.49
N GLY A 688 -12.56 -21.16 -9.03
CA GLY A 688 -13.79 -21.90 -9.33
C GLY A 688 -15.01 -20.99 -9.23
N ALA A 689 -15.36 -20.37 -10.37
CA ALA A 689 -16.71 -20.03 -10.85
C ALA A 689 -17.79 -19.37 -9.93
N ALA A 690 -17.54 -19.05 -8.66
CA ALA A 690 -18.54 -18.51 -7.74
C ALA A 690 -18.44 -16.98 -7.50
N ALA A 691 -17.53 -16.27 -8.17
CA ALA A 691 -17.30 -14.84 -7.94
C ALA A 691 -18.45 -13.92 -8.41
N ASN A 692 -19.25 -14.33 -9.40
CA ASN A 692 -20.16 -13.40 -10.08
C ASN A 692 -21.52 -13.18 -9.40
N GLN A 693 -21.95 -14.01 -8.43
CA GLN A 693 -23.16 -13.76 -7.64
C GLN A 693 -22.90 -13.13 -6.26
N SER A 694 -21.63 -13.03 -5.84
CA SER A 694 -21.19 -12.44 -4.56
C SER A 694 -20.81 -10.96 -4.66
N ASN A 695 -20.55 -10.44 -5.86
CA ASN A 695 -19.94 -9.11 -6.06
C ASN A 695 -20.79 -7.92 -5.59
N ASN A 696 -22.13 -7.93 -5.76
CA ASN A 696 -22.98 -6.80 -5.35
C ASN A 696 -23.12 -6.67 -3.82
N ASN A 697 -23.25 -7.80 -3.11
CA ASN A 697 -23.32 -7.77 -1.64
C ASN A 697 -21.98 -7.33 -1.04
N ASN A 698 -20.86 -7.70 -1.67
CA ASN A 698 -19.53 -7.31 -1.23
C ASN A 698 -19.26 -5.81 -1.40
N SER A 699 -19.76 -5.21 -2.49
CA SER A 699 -19.54 -3.79 -2.79
C SER A 699 -20.41 -2.86 -1.93
N ILE A 700 -21.66 -3.24 -1.62
CA ILE A 700 -22.49 -2.56 -0.62
C ILE A 700 -21.84 -2.60 0.77
N LYS A 701 -21.32 -3.77 1.20
CA LYS A 701 -20.59 -3.93 2.47
C LYS A 701 -19.36 -3.00 2.55
N GLN A 702 -18.57 -2.93 1.48
CA GLN A 702 -17.43 -2.01 1.37
C GLN A 702 -17.84 -0.54 1.51
N THR A 703 -18.89 -0.13 0.81
CA THR A 703 -19.41 1.24 0.91
C THR A 703 -19.91 1.55 2.32
N ALA A 704 -20.59 0.60 2.97
CA ALA A 704 -21.07 0.77 4.34
C ALA A 704 -19.90 1.01 5.30
N VAL A 705 -18.84 0.18 5.22
CA VAL A 705 -17.60 0.35 6.01
C VAL A 705 -16.98 1.72 5.78
N LEU A 706 -16.85 2.15 4.51
CA LEU A 706 -16.28 3.45 4.19
C LEU A 706 -17.08 4.62 4.77
N LYS A 707 -18.41 4.55 4.69
CA LYS A 707 -19.31 5.58 5.25
C LYS A 707 -19.30 5.59 6.77
N GLN A 708 -19.13 4.43 7.41
CA GLN A 708 -18.94 4.33 8.86
C GLN A 708 -17.62 4.97 9.29
N ILE A 709 -16.51 4.72 8.58
CA ILE A 709 -15.23 5.40 8.83
C ILE A 709 -15.38 6.92 8.67
N ARG A 710 -16.11 7.39 7.64
CA ARG A 710 -16.40 8.82 7.46
C ARG A 710 -17.26 9.40 8.57
N SER A 711 -18.22 8.64 9.07
CA SER A 711 -19.02 9.03 10.21
C SER A 711 -18.14 9.22 11.44
N LEU A 712 -17.13 8.36 11.66
CA LEU A 712 -16.15 8.55 12.74
C LEU A 712 -15.40 9.88 12.60
N TYR A 713 -14.99 10.29 11.40
CA TYR A 713 -14.32 11.59 11.16
C TYR A 713 -15.10 12.82 11.60
N SER A 714 -16.41 12.70 11.82
CA SER A 714 -17.26 13.77 12.32
C SER A 714 -17.34 13.81 13.86
N THR A 715 -16.55 12.98 14.55
CA THR A 715 -16.51 12.85 16.02
C THR A 715 -15.12 13.19 16.55
N THR A 716 -15.03 13.49 17.84
CA THR A 716 -13.75 13.76 18.53
C THR A 716 -12.85 12.53 18.65
N ASN A 717 -13.40 11.32 18.48
CA ASN A 717 -12.67 10.06 18.65
C ASN A 717 -11.99 9.58 17.36
N ALA A 718 -12.22 10.23 16.22
CA ALA A 718 -11.69 9.82 14.93
C ALA A 718 -10.16 9.72 14.93
N SER A 719 -9.51 10.68 15.57
CA SER A 719 -8.06 10.80 15.63
C SER A 719 -7.38 9.66 16.39
N VAL A 720 -8.15 8.94 17.22
CA VAL A 720 -7.68 7.83 18.04
C VAL A 720 -8.15 6.49 17.46
N LEU A 721 -9.43 6.34 17.10
CA LEU A 721 -9.98 5.04 16.74
C LEU A 721 -9.68 4.60 15.29
N VAL A 722 -9.62 5.53 14.34
CA VAL A 722 -9.41 5.17 12.92
C VAL A 722 -8.05 4.50 12.68
N PRO A 723 -6.92 4.96 13.28
CA PRO A 723 -5.64 4.26 13.16
C PRO A 723 -5.70 2.80 13.68
N TYR A 724 -6.29 2.57 14.85
CA TYR A 724 -6.47 1.22 15.42
C TYR A 724 -7.37 0.35 14.54
N LEU A 725 -8.46 0.93 14.02
CA LEU A 725 -9.39 0.22 13.14
C LEU A 725 -8.68 -0.28 11.88
N ILE A 726 -7.85 0.55 11.26
CA ILE A 726 -7.12 0.16 10.04
C ILE A 726 -6.01 -0.84 10.38
N ASN A 727 -5.32 -0.66 11.50
CA ASN A 727 -4.30 -1.60 11.98
C ASN A 727 -4.87 -2.98 12.27
N SER A 728 -6.15 -3.07 12.68
CA SER A 728 -6.80 -4.35 12.94
C SER A 728 -6.90 -5.26 11.71
N ALA A 729 -6.73 -4.72 10.49
CA ALA A 729 -6.61 -5.51 9.28
C ALA A 729 -5.33 -6.38 9.23
N LEU A 730 -4.34 -6.13 10.12
CA LEU A 730 -3.15 -6.96 10.29
C LEU A 730 -3.42 -8.22 11.13
N GLU A 731 -4.56 -8.31 11.81
CA GLU A 731 -4.93 -9.51 12.55
C GLU A 731 -5.44 -10.59 11.59
N ASN A 732 -4.82 -11.77 11.67
CA ASN A 732 -5.36 -12.93 10.97
C ASN A 732 -6.69 -13.34 11.60
N ASN A 733 -7.76 -13.29 10.82
CA ASN A 733 -9.12 -13.75 11.13
C ASN A 733 -9.25 -15.28 11.41
N THR A 734 -8.23 -15.92 11.96
CA THR A 734 -8.45 -17.18 12.67
C THR A 734 -9.22 -16.83 13.93
N SER A 735 -10.55 -16.98 13.86
CA SER A 735 -11.46 -16.87 15.01
C SER A 735 -10.85 -17.63 16.19
N THR A 736 -10.21 -16.91 17.11
CA THR A 736 -9.83 -17.43 18.41
C THR A 736 -11.12 -17.52 19.21
N THR A 737 -11.79 -18.66 19.10
CA THR A 737 -12.75 -19.10 20.10
C THR A 737 -12.05 -19.07 21.45
N LEU A 738 -12.44 -18.14 22.32
CA LEU A 738 -12.09 -18.16 23.73
C LEU A 738 -12.71 -19.42 24.34
N SER A 739 -11.96 -20.52 24.37
CA SER A 739 -12.25 -21.63 25.26
C SER A 739 -11.82 -21.20 26.66
N SER A 740 -12.80 -20.89 27.51
CA SER A 740 -12.65 -20.71 28.96
C SER A 740 -12.22 -22.03 29.61
N GLY A 741 -10.94 -22.37 29.48
CA GLY A 741 -10.30 -23.45 30.22
C GLY A 741 -9.50 -22.88 31.39
N SER A 742 -10.02 -23.03 32.62
CA SER A 742 -9.19 -22.88 33.82
C SER A 742 -8.14 -23.99 33.84
N SER A 743 -6.90 -23.67 33.47
CA SER A 743 -5.75 -24.49 33.80
C SER A 743 -4.68 -23.61 34.45
N SER A 744 -4.56 -23.78 35.77
CA SER A 744 -3.46 -23.28 36.59
C SER A 744 -2.14 -23.88 36.11
N SER A 745 -1.31 -23.09 35.44
CA SER A 745 0.12 -23.40 35.27
C SER A 745 0.95 -22.12 35.24
N SER A 746 2.12 -22.19 35.85
CA SER A 746 3.05 -21.12 36.23
C SER A 746 3.23 -19.96 35.23
N GLY A 747 2.94 -18.75 35.71
CA GLY A 747 3.50 -17.44 35.34
C GLY A 747 4.10 -17.27 33.95
N THR A 748 3.27 -17.10 32.93
CA THR A 748 3.65 -16.45 31.68
C THR A 748 3.17 -15.00 31.74
N THR A 749 4.08 -14.04 31.87
CA THR A 749 3.75 -12.60 31.88
C THR A 749 3.37 -12.15 30.48
N SER A 750 2.08 -11.87 30.26
CA SER A 750 1.59 -11.15 29.07
C SER A 750 2.24 -9.77 29.00
N TRP A 751 2.43 -9.22 27.80
CA TRP A 751 2.92 -7.85 27.64
C TRP A 751 1.97 -6.87 28.31
N ASP A 752 2.51 -5.94 29.09
CA ASP A 752 1.67 -4.93 29.74
C ASP A 752 1.36 -3.79 28.78
N TRP A 753 0.37 -4.04 27.93
CA TRP A 753 -0.27 -3.02 27.10
C TRP A 753 -0.84 -1.91 27.98
N THR A 754 -0.77 -0.65 27.54
CA THR A 754 -1.38 0.44 28.30
C THR A 754 -2.90 0.24 28.34
N GLU A 755 -3.55 0.70 29.42
CA GLU A 755 -5.01 0.61 29.54
C GLU A 755 -5.74 1.33 28.40
N LYS A 756 -5.14 2.39 27.85
CA LYS A 756 -5.69 3.10 26.69
C LYS A 756 -5.50 2.32 25.39
N ASP A 757 -4.35 1.68 25.15
CA ASP A 757 -4.17 0.80 23.98
C ASP A 757 -5.20 -0.34 24.00
N LYS A 758 -5.38 -0.99 25.17
CA LYS A 758 -6.40 -2.02 25.37
C LYS A 758 -7.80 -1.47 25.11
N ALA A 759 -8.14 -0.31 25.69
CA ALA A 759 -9.46 0.31 25.53
C ALA A 759 -9.74 0.68 24.06
N ASN A 760 -8.78 1.27 23.35
CA ASN A 760 -8.91 1.64 21.94
C ASN A 760 -9.05 0.40 21.05
N ALA A 761 -8.24 -0.64 21.29
CA ALA A 761 -8.35 -1.90 20.57
C ALA A 761 -9.72 -2.57 20.81
N HIS A 762 -10.16 -2.68 22.07
CA HIS A 762 -11.49 -3.19 22.38
C HIS A 762 -12.60 -2.36 21.73
N SER A 763 -12.44 -1.04 21.70
CA SER A 763 -13.38 -0.14 21.06
C SER A 763 -13.51 -0.48 19.56
N VAL A 764 -12.41 -0.51 18.81
CA VAL A 764 -12.49 -0.76 17.36
C VAL A 764 -13.04 -2.14 17.00
N LYS A 765 -12.76 -3.16 17.81
CA LYS A 765 -13.38 -4.50 17.67
C LYS A 765 -14.92 -4.45 17.73
N ASN A 766 -15.45 -3.49 18.48
CA ASN A 766 -16.84 -3.40 18.87
C ASN A 766 -17.61 -2.25 18.19
N LEU A 767 -16.98 -1.46 17.32
CA LEU A 767 -17.62 -0.37 16.53
C LEU A 767 -18.64 -0.87 15.50
N GLY A 768 -18.66 -2.18 15.24
CA GLY A 768 -19.50 -2.79 14.22
C GLY A 768 -19.07 -2.55 12.79
N ILE A 769 -17.79 -2.22 12.60
CA ILE A 769 -17.16 -2.00 11.29
C ILE A 769 -16.35 -3.25 10.93
N ASP A 770 -16.72 -3.94 9.86
CA ASP A 770 -15.94 -5.07 9.32
C ASP A 770 -14.85 -4.56 8.37
N ILE A 771 -13.72 -4.11 8.93
CA ILE A 771 -12.63 -3.52 8.14
C ILE A 771 -12.04 -4.50 7.10
N ASN A 772 -12.15 -5.81 7.32
CA ASN A 772 -11.62 -6.82 6.41
C ASN A 772 -12.40 -6.92 5.10
N SER A 773 -13.66 -6.43 5.09
CA SER A 773 -14.45 -6.34 3.87
C SER A 773 -14.00 -5.21 2.95
N LEU A 774 -13.32 -4.17 3.47
CA LEU A 774 -12.87 -3.00 2.71
C LEU A 774 -11.87 -3.39 1.61
N ASN A 775 -12.17 -3.05 0.35
CA ASN A 775 -11.39 -3.42 -0.84
C ASN A 775 -11.15 -4.94 -0.96
N ALA A 776 -12.12 -5.77 -0.57
CA ALA A 776 -12.05 -7.23 -0.71
C ALA A 776 -11.91 -7.72 -2.16
N ASN A 777 -12.05 -6.83 -3.15
CA ASN A 777 -11.72 -7.08 -4.56
C ASN A 777 -10.21 -7.12 -4.84
N ILE A 778 -9.36 -6.66 -3.91
CA ILE A 778 -7.90 -6.79 -3.97
C ILE A 778 -7.51 -8.14 -3.40
N ASN A 779 -6.86 -8.97 -4.25
CA ASN A 779 -6.53 -10.35 -3.91
C ASN A 779 -5.36 -10.42 -2.93
N ASN A 780 -4.31 -9.64 -3.13
CA ASN A 780 -3.14 -9.63 -2.27
C ASN A 780 -3.44 -8.86 -0.97
N ASP A 781 -3.34 -9.54 0.18
CA ASP A 781 -3.73 -8.96 1.47
C ASP A 781 -2.78 -7.82 1.88
N TYR A 782 -1.50 -7.90 1.53
CA TYR A 782 -0.52 -6.85 1.79
C TYR A 782 -0.80 -5.60 0.94
N GLU A 783 -1.05 -5.78 -0.36
CA GLU A 783 -1.48 -4.70 -1.26
C GLU A 783 -2.74 -4.01 -0.74
N ARG A 784 -3.74 -4.81 -0.31
CA ARG A 784 -4.98 -4.29 0.28
C ARG A 784 -4.72 -3.45 1.54
N PHE A 785 -3.79 -3.87 2.39
CA PHE A 785 -3.39 -3.12 3.57
C PHE A 785 -2.76 -1.76 3.21
N LEU A 786 -1.85 -1.70 2.23
CA LEU A 786 -1.24 -0.45 1.77
C LEU A 786 -2.29 0.53 1.22
N ILE A 787 -3.21 -0.01 0.42
CA ILE A 787 -4.34 0.73 -0.14
C ILE A 787 -5.24 1.28 0.97
N ASN A 788 -5.71 0.43 1.88
CA ASN A 788 -6.63 0.82 2.94
C ASN A 788 -6.04 1.89 3.86
N THR A 789 -4.74 1.77 4.15
CA THR A 789 -3.98 2.79 4.90
C THR A 789 -3.99 4.15 4.20
N SER A 790 -3.90 4.17 2.87
CA SER A 790 -3.87 5.39 2.05
C SER A 790 -5.25 6.05 1.88
N LEU A 791 -6.33 5.37 2.29
CA LEU A 791 -7.70 5.90 2.24
C LEU A 791 -8.07 6.72 3.49
N ILE A 792 -7.21 6.75 4.49
CA ILE A 792 -7.45 7.51 5.73
C ILE A 792 -7.26 9.00 5.47
N ASP A 793 -8.19 9.82 5.97
CA ASP A 793 -8.04 11.27 5.96
C ASP A 793 -7.05 11.71 7.04
N ASN A 794 -5.79 11.86 6.62
CA ASN A 794 -4.69 12.28 7.50
C ASN A 794 -4.84 13.73 8.00
N SER A 795 -5.76 14.54 7.45
CA SER A 795 -6.07 15.87 8.02
C SER A 795 -6.94 15.79 9.28
N LYS A 796 -7.62 14.65 9.50
CA LYS A 796 -8.53 14.42 10.62
C LYS A 796 -8.02 13.38 11.62
N THR A 797 -6.91 12.73 11.32
CA THR A 797 -6.36 11.63 12.13
C THR A 797 -4.86 11.72 12.29
N LYS A 798 -4.31 11.03 13.30
CA LYS A 798 -2.88 10.77 13.42
C LYS A 798 -2.60 9.36 12.89
N PRO A 799 -2.22 9.18 11.61
CA PRO A 799 -2.08 7.84 11.05
C PRO A 799 -0.90 7.10 11.68
N PHE A 800 -1.05 5.80 11.91
CA PHE A 800 0.05 4.91 12.29
C PHE A 800 1.14 4.80 11.22
N TYR A 801 0.74 4.96 9.96
CA TYR A 801 1.61 4.84 8.80
C TYR A 801 1.52 6.12 7.97
N ASN A 802 2.66 6.73 7.69
CA ASN A 802 2.70 7.96 6.90
C ASN A 802 2.94 7.60 5.43
N ILE A 803 1.99 6.91 4.83
CA ILE A 803 2.05 6.48 3.44
C ILE A 803 0.79 6.87 2.67
N ASP A 804 0.97 7.12 1.38
CA ASP A 804 -0.12 7.32 0.44
C ASP A 804 0.25 6.69 -0.90
N ILE A 805 -0.05 5.39 -1.04
CA ILE A 805 0.22 4.64 -2.27
C ILE A 805 -0.61 5.18 -3.44
N LEU A 806 -1.77 5.80 -3.19
CA LEU A 806 -2.63 6.33 -4.25
C LEU A 806 -2.01 7.57 -4.87
N SER A 807 -1.42 8.44 -4.05
CA SER A 807 -0.61 9.57 -4.50
C SER A 807 0.64 9.12 -5.24
N GLU A 808 1.34 8.08 -4.76
CA GLU A 808 2.51 7.54 -5.45
C GLU A 808 2.15 6.89 -6.80
N VAL A 809 1.04 6.15 -6.88
CA VAL A 809 0.47 5.65 -8.13
C VAL A 809 0.15 6.82 -9.06
N SER A 810 -0.50 7.88 -8.56
CA SER A 810 -0.82 9.09 -9.32
C SER A 810 0.42 9.80 -9.84
N LYS A 811 1.50 9.91 -9.04
CA LYS A 811 2.79 10.46 -9.49
C LYS A 811 3.45 9.57 -10.55
N SER A 812 3.39 8.24 -10.39
CA SER A 812 4.00 7.30 -11.34
C SER A 812 3.39 7.34 -12.75
N ILE A 813 2.13 7.78 -12.85
CA ILE A 813 1.39 8.00 -14.11
C ILE A 813 1.45 9.46 -14.58
N GLN A 814 2.04 10.37 -13.80
CA GLN A 814 2.19 11.78 -14.18
C GLN A 814 3.37 11.99 -15.12
N SER A 815 3.16 12.93 -16.03
CA SER A 815 4.11 13.40 -17.04
C SER A 815 5.30 14.19 -16.49
N GLY A 816 5.40 14.38 -15.17
CA GLY A 816 6.25 15.37 -14.50
C GLY A 816 7.41 14.84 -13.63
N SER A 817 7.36 13.60 -13.14
CA SER A 817 8.37 13.03 -12.22
C SER A 817 9.22 11.96 -12.92
N ASP A 818 10.54 11.99 -12.70
CA ASP A 818 11.58 11.03 -13.12
C ASP A 818 11.10 9.83 -13.94
N ALA A 819 10.80 10.09 -15.22
CA ALA A 819 10.53 9.11 -16.26
C ALA A 819 9.57 7.95 -15.89
N SER A 820 8.29 8.27 -15.74
CA SER A 820 7.21 7.51 -16.38
C SER A 820 7.21 5.98 -16.17
N LEU A 821 7.16 5.54 -14.93
CA LEU A 821 7.10 4.11 -14.59
C LEU A 821 5.84 3.39 -15.14
N GLN A 822 4.80 4.16 -15.49
CA GLN A 822 3.55 3.62 -16.05
C GLN A 822 3.14 4.20 -17.40
N ALA A 823 4.06 4.79 -18.17
CA ALA A 823 3.73 5.54 -19.39
C ALA A 823 2.98 4.79 -20.53
N ASN A 824 2.60 3.54 -20.34
CA ASN A 824 1.85 2.73 -21.31
C ASN A 824 0.60 2.10 -20.72
N TRP A 825 0.17 2.53 -19.53
CA TRP A 825 -1.07 2.05 -18.93
C TRP A 825 -2.26 2.23 -19.86
N LEU A 826 -2.28 3.30 -20.69
CA LEU A 826 -3.32 3.53 -21.68
C LEU A 826 -3.37 2.42 -22.73
N ILE A 827 -2.24 2.08 -23.35
CA ILE A 827 -2.19 1.02 -24.37
C ILE A 827 -2.56 -0.31 -23.73
N GLU A 828 -1.95 -0.66 -22.60
CA GLU A 828 -2.19 -1.96 -21.95
C GLU A 828 -3.65 -2.11 -21.48
N LEU A 829 -4.23 -1.06 -20.88
CA LEU A 829 -5.62 -1.06 -20.42
C LEU A 829 -6.58 -1.16 -21.61
N PHE A 830 -6.47 -0.24 -22.58
CA PHE A 830 -7.41 -0.17 -23.68
C PHE A 830 -7.27 -1.33 -24.68
N THR A 831 -6.10 -1.95 -24.81
CA THR A 831 -5.95 -3.19 -25.60
C THR A 831 -6.70 -4.37 -24.97
N LYS A 832 -6.76 -4.43 -23.63
CA LYS A 832 -7.50 -5.49 -22.90
C LYS A 832 -9.01 -5.28 -22.89
N VAL A 833 -9.44 -4.04 -23.07
CA VAL A 833 -10.81 -3.57 -22.80
C VAL A 833 -11.57 -3.30 -24.10
N LEU A 834 -10.96 -2.64 -25.09
CA LEU A 834 -11.67 -2.24 -26.31
C LEU A 834 -11.83 -3.39 -27.29
N LYS A 835 -12.97 -3.39 -27.95
CA LYS A 835 -13.31 -4.33 -29.02
C LYS A 835 -13.73 -3.57 -30.26
N ASN A 836 -13.74 -4.23 -31.42
CA ASN A 836 -14.30 -3.66 -32.64
C ASN A 836 -15.84 -3.86 -32.66
N ASP A 837 -16.45 -3.37 -33.73
CA ASP A 837 -17.85 -3.58 -34.09
C ASP A 837 -18.30 -5.05 -34.10
N GLN A 838 -17.38 -5.97 -34.36
CA GLN A 838 -17.60 -7.42 -34.31
C GLN A 838 -17.33 -8.05 -32.93
N LYS A 839 -17.08 -7.24 -31.88
CA LYS A 839 -16.71 -7.68 -30.52
C LYS A 839 -15.45 -8.55 -30.44
N LYS A 840 -14.52 -8.41 -31.38
CA LYS A 840 -13.21 -9.09 -31.37
C LYS A 840 -12.14 -8.19 -30.74
N GLU A 841 -11.08 -8.82 -30.23
CA GLU A 841 -9.87 -8.10 -29.79
C GLU A 841 -9.30 -7.28 -30.96
N VAL A 842 -8.85 -6.07 -30.64
CA VAL A 842 -8.39 -5.09 -31.64
C VAL A 842 -6.95 -4.73 -31.37
N ASN A 843 -6.16 -4.66 -32.43
CA ASN A 843 -4.87 -3.98 -32.37
C ASN A 843 -5.12 -2.47 -32.27
N LEU A 844 -4.99 -1.95 -31.04
CA LEU A 844 -5.29 -0.56 -30.69
C LEU A 844 -4.51 0.43 -31.57
N LEU A 845 -3.22 0.19 -31.75
CA LEU A 845 -2.33 1.05 -32.53
C LEU A 845 -2.72 1.08 -34.01
N ASN A 846 -3.03 -0.08 -34.60
CA ASN A 846 -3.49 -0.16 -36.00
C ASN A 846 -4.84 0.52 -36.24
N THR A 847 -5.66 0.68 -35.20
CA THR A 847 -6.97 1.32 -35.30
C THR A 847 -6.88 2.83 -35.17
N ILE A 848 -5.90 3.32 -34.41
CA ILE A 848 -5.65 4.74 -34.18
C ILE A 848 -4.80 5.34 -35.31
N ILE A 849 -3.81 4.59 -35.81
CA ILE A 849 -2.86 5.05 -36.82
C ILE A 849 -3.42 4.81 -38.21
N SER A 850 -3.63 5.89 -38.95
CA SER A 850 -4.01 5.83 -40.37
C SER A 850 -2.78 5.53 -41.22
N THR A 851 -2.86 4.55 -42.12
CA THR A 851 -1.76 4.25 -43.06
C THR A 851 -2.27 3.94 -44.45
N GLU A 852 -1.47 4.29 -45.46
CA GLU A 852 -1.63 3.83 -46.84
C GLU A 852 -0.92 2.47 -47.08
N ASN A 853 -0.01 2.05 -46.17
CA ASN A 853 0.80 0.84 -46.29
C ASN A 853 0.82 0.00 -44.99
N PRO A 854 0.20 -1.19 -44.96
CA PRO A 854 0.12 -2.04 -43.77
C PRO A 854 1.46 -2.47 -43.16
N LYS A 855 2.56 -2.45 -43.93
CA LYS A 855 3.89 -2.85 -43.41
C LYS A 855 4.47 -1.82 -42.44
N ASP A 856 4.14 -0.55 -42.60
CA ASP A 856 4.66 0.55 -41.77
C ASP A 856 4.03 0.51 -40.36
N ASN A 857 2.78 0.05 -40.27
CA ASN A 857 2.08 -0.18 -39.00
C ASN A 857 2.80 -1.20 -38.10
N ASN A 858 3.27 -2.32 -38.65
CA ASN A 858 3.99 -3.34 -37.88
C ASN A 858 5.31 -2.84 -37.30
N GLU A 859 5.99 -1.91 -37.97
CA GLU A 859 7.26 -1.36 -37.48
C GLU A 859 7.02 -0.30 -36.40
N ILE A 860 6.01 0.55 -36.57
CA ILE A 860 5.59 1.54 -35.57
C ILE A 860 5.08 0.86 -34.29
N GLU A 861 4.29 -0.20 -34.43
CA GLU A 861 3.85 -1.02 -33.31
C GLU A 861 5.03 -1.59 -32.53
N LYS A 862 6.06 -2.11 -33.21
CA LYS A 862 7.30 -2.57 -32.56
C LYS A 862 8.01 -1.46 -31.79
N ILE A 863 8.04 -0.23 -32.32
CA ILE A 863 8.68 0.92 -31.64
C ILE A 863 7.92 1.25 -30.34
N PHE A 864 6.59 1.36 -30.38
CA PHE A 864 5.78 1.66 -29.20
C PHE A 864 5.82 0.51 -28.17
N LEU A 865 5.71 -0.74 -28.61
CA LEU A 865 5.83 -1.90 -27.72
C LEU A 865 7.23 -2.02 -27.10
N TYR A 866 8.29 -1.72 -27.86
CA TYR A 866 9.66 -1.73 -27.35
C TYR A 866 9.89 -0.61 -26.32
N GLN A 867 9.43 0.61 -26.59
CA GLN A 867 9.44 1.70 -25.61
C GLN A 867 8.63 1.32 -24.35
N ALA A 868 7.47 0.68 -24.52
CA ALA A 868 6.67 0.19 -23.42
C ALA A 868 7.40 -0.85 -22.55
N LYS A 869 8.04 -1.83 -23.19
CA LYS A 869 8.87 -2.83 -22.51
C LYS A 869 10.03 -2.17 -21.75
N ASN A 870 10.72 -1.19 -22.35
CA ASN A 870 11.87 -0.52 -21.74
C ASN A 870 11.51 0.33 -20.52
N LEU A 871 10.31 0.91 -20.49
CA LEU A 871 9.82 1.74 -19.39
C LEU A 871 9.37 0.88 -18.20
N LYS A 872 8.76 -0.29 -18.47
CA LYS A 872 8.37 -1.28 -17.46
C LYS A 872 9.55 -1.82 -16.64
N VAL A 873 10.75 -1.82 -17.24
CA VAL A 873 11.99 -2.32 -16.60
C VAL A 873 12.87 -1.16 -16.11
N SER A 874 12.42 0.10 -16.18
CA SER A 874 13.25 1.25 -15.81
C SER A 874 13.57 1.32 -14.32
N GLY A 875 12.57 1.13 -13.43
CA GLY A 875 12.78 1.05 -11.98
C GLY A 875 13.70 -0.11 -11.59
N ILE A 876 13.51 -1.26 -12.25
CA ILE A 876 14.36 -2.45 -12.09
C ILE A 876 15.80 -2.18 -12.56
N ARG A 877 15.99 -1.47 -13.68
CA ARG A 877 17.32 -1.07 -14.18
C ARG A 877 18.00 -0.07 -13.25
N LYS A 878 17.25 0.93 -12.73
CA LYS A 878 17.75 1.88 -11.72
C LYS A 878 18.22 1.14 -10.47
N LEU A 879 17.44 0.16 -10.00
CA LEU A 879 17.81 -0.71 -8.89
C LEU A 879 19.12 -1.47 -9.16
N GLN A 880 19.26 -2.11 -10.32
CA GLN A 880 20.49 -2.80 -10.70
C GLN A 880 21.70 -1.86 -10.75
N GLN A 881 21.54 -0.68 -11.36
CA GLN A 881 22.60 0.31 -11.44
C GLN A 881 23.01 0.83 -10.05
N ALA A 882 22.05 1.14 -9.19
CA ALA A 882 22.31 1.54 -7.81
C ALA A 882 23.04 0.43 -7.05
N ASN A 883 22.56 -0.81 -7.17
CA ASN A 883 23.18 -1.97 -6.55
C ASN A 883 24.64 -2.16 -7.00
N GLN A 884 24.91 -2.09 -8.31
CA GLN A 884 26.27 -2.27 -8.82
C GLN A 884 27.20 -1.12 -8.41
N LYS A 885 26.71 0.13 -8.37
CA LYS A 885 27.45 1.27 -7.83
C LYS A 885 27.80 1.06 -6.36
N TRP A 886 26.83 0.64 -5.55
CA TRP A 886 27.04 0.35 -4.13
C TRP A 886 28.02 -0.81 -3.92
N VAL A 887 27.84 -1.93 -4.63
CA VAL A 887 28.74 -3.10 -4.60
C VAL A 887 30.18 -2.69 -4.93
N SER A 888 30.35 -1.87 -5.96
CA SER A 888 31.67 -1.37 -6.39
C SER A 888 32.27 -0.45 -5.33
N LYS A 889 31.48 0.50 -4.80
CA LYS A 889 31.90 1.41 -3.74
C LYS A 889 32.40 0.67 -2.50
N VAL A 890 31.67 -0.35 -2.03
CA VAL A 890 32.07 -1.14 -0.85
C VAL A 890 33.36 -1.92 -1.12
N LYS A 891 33.50 -2.57 -2.29
CA LYS A 891 34.72 -3.30 -2.67
C LYS A 891 35.94 -2.37 -2.80
N GLU A 892 35.76 -1.18 -3.38
CA GLU A 892 36.81 -0.17 -3.49
C GLU A 892 37.22 0.40 -2.13
N ASN A 893 36.24 0.69 -1.27
CA ASN A 893 36.49 1.12 0.11
C ASN A 893 37.30 0.06 0.88
N TYR A 894 36.92 -1.22 0.81
CA TYR A 894 37.70 -2.29 1.43
C TYR A 894 39.12 -2.35 0.88
N LYS A 895 39.29 -2.30 -0.46
CA LYS A 895 40.62 -2.32 -1.11
C LYS A 895 41.50 -1.13 -0.69
N LYS A 896 40.90 0.05 -0.52
CA LYS A 896 41.57 1.27 -0.08
C LYS A 896 42.02 1.16 1.37
N TYR A 897 41.10 0.86 2.28
CA TYR A 897 41.37 0.90 3.73
C TYR A 897 42.11 -0.35 4.23
N SER A 898 42.03 -1.49 3.53
CA SER A 898 42.83 -2.68 3.88
C SER A 898 44.35 -2.47 3.74
N LYS A 899 44.78 -1.39 3.08
CA LYS A 899 46.20 -1.02 2.99
C LYS A 899 46.66 -0.13 4.15
N ASP A 900 45.74 0.38 4.96
CA ASP A 900 46.05 1.22 6.11
C ASP A 900 46.48 0.35 7.29
N PRO A 901 47.75 0.43 7.75
CA PRO A 901 48.25 -0.41 8.84
C PRO A 901 47.63 -0.03 10.20
N SER A 902 47.00 1.13 10.33
CA SER A 902 46.31 1.56 11.55
C SER A 902 44.93 0.89 11.73
N LEU A 903 44.40 0.27 10.67
CA LEU A 903 43.09 -0.36 10.66
C LEU A 903 43.21 -1.88 10.66
N ASN A 904 42.49 -2.52 11.58
CA ASN A 904 42.35 -3.97 11.55
C ASN A 904 41.37 -4.37 10.42
N LYS A 905 41.89 -5.10 9.42
CA LYS A 905 41.15 -5.60 8.25
C LYS A 905 39.87 -6.36 8.59
N LYS A 906 39.80 -6.98 9.78
CA LYS A 906 38.61 -7.70 10.27
C LYS A 906 37.39 -6.79 10.43
N PHE A 907 37.58 -5.50 10.68
CA PHE A 907 36.52 -4.53 10.93
C PHE A 907 36.25 -3.60 9.73
N ILE A 908 36.91 -3.80 8.60
CA ILE A 908 36.66 -3.00 7.40
C ILE A 908 35.48 -3.64 6.65
N PRO A 909 34.35 -2.93 6.46
CA PRO A 909 33.19 -3.48 5.77
C PRO A 909 33.53 -3.88 4.33
N ASP A 910 33.15 -5.09 3.94
CA ASP A 910 33.28 -5.58 2.56
C ASP A 910 32.07 -6.39 2.08
N GLN A 911 31.06 -6.53 2.93
CA GLN A 911 29.87 -7.31 2.64
C GLN A 911 28.84 -6.48 1.90
N VAL A 912 28.16 -7.12 0.95
CA VAL A 912 27.14 -6.51 0.09
C VAL A 912 26.10 -7.55 -0.28
N ILE A 913 24.90 -7.08 -0.63
CA ILE A 913 23.89 -7.91 -1.30
C ILE A 913 24.03 -7.64 -2.79
N ASP A 914 24.85 -8.46 -3.46
CA ASP A 914 24.99 -8.37 -4.92
C ASP A 914 23.80 -9.05 -5.58
N LEU A 915 22.95 -8.28 -6.26
CA LEU A 915 21.77 -8.80 -6.93
C LEU A 915 22.11 -9.80 -8.05
N ASN A 916 23.34 -9.75 -8.58
CA ASN A 916 23.82 -10.69 -9.60
C ASN A 916 24.42 -11.97 -9.01
N SER A 917 24.53 -12.08 -7.69
CA SER A 917 25.01 -13.30 -7.02
C SER A 917 23.96 -14.41 -7.03
N ASP A 918 24.42 -15.65 -7.13
CA ASP A 918 23.56 -16.83 -7.11
C ASP A 918 23.22 -17.27 -5.68
N ILE A 919 21.94 -17.53 -5.44
CA ILE A 919 21.39 -18.23 -4.28
C ILE A 919 20.50 -19.36 -4.81
N ASN A 920 20.75 -20.60 -4.35
CA ASN A 920 19.95 -21.77 -4.76
C ASN A 920 19.82 -21.91 -6.29
N SER A 921 20.93 -21.71 -7.00
CA SER A 921 21.01 -21.80 -8.47
C SER A 921 20.18 -20.75 -9.25
N LYS A 922 19.77 -19.66 -8.59
CA LYS A 922 19.13 -18.49 -9.21
C LYS A 922 19.80 -17.21 -8.75
N LYS A 923 19.80 -16.17 -9.59
CA LYS A 923 20.28 -14.85 -9.15
C LYS A 923 19.33 -14.28 -8.09
N ARG A 924 19.86 -13.58 -7.09
CA ARG A 924 19.06 -12.84 -6.10
C ARG A 924 18.06 -11.89 -6.78
N TYR A 925 18.50 -11.28 -7.88
CA TYR A 925 17.66 -10.46 -8.75
C TYR A 925 16.42 -11.20 -9.28
N ASP A 926 16.59 -12.44 -9.77
CA ASP A 926 15.49 -13.23 -10.31
C ASP A 926 14.50 -13.62 -9.21
N LEU A 927 15.00 -13.93 -8.02
CA LEU A 927 14.18 -14.22 -6.84
C LEU A 927 13.32 -13.02 -6.43
N LEU A 928 13.87 -11.80 -6.48
CA LEU A 928 13.12 -10.57 -6.24
C LEU A 928 12.01 -10.34 -7.29
N LEU A 929 12.32 -10.53 -8.57
CA LEU A 929 11.34 -10.34 -9.64
C LEU A 929 10.24 -11.41 -9.65
N GLN A 930 10.57 -12.64 -9.29
CA GLN A 930 9.64 -13.79 -9.25
C GLN A 930 8.88 -13.90 -7.92
N SER A 931 9.15 -13.01 -6.95
CA SER A 931 8.53 -13.05 -5.64
C SER A 931 7.02 -12.87 -5.74
N GLN A 932 6.27 -13.80 -5.14
CA GLN A 932 4.81 -13.77 -5.10
C GLN A 932 4.27 -12.73 -4.11
N ILE A 933 5.13 -12.17 -3.26
CA ILE A 933 4.78 -11.08 -2.33
C ILE A 933 4.21 -9.89 -3.09
N PHE A 934 4.83 -9.57 -4.22
CA PHE A 934 4.48 -8.44 -5.07
C PHE A 934 3.62 -8.86 -6.27
N ASN A 935 3.01 -10.04 -6.21
CA ASN A 935 2.06 -10.49 -7.21
C ASN A 935 0.64 -10.11 -6.76
N PRO A 936 -0.01 -9.16 -7.46
CA PRO A 936 -1.34 -8.68 -7.07
C PRO A 936 -2.44 -9.74 -7.25
N GLU A 937 -2.16 -10.83 -7.96
CA GLU A 937 -3.13 -11.91 -8.22
C GLU A 937 -3.10 -13.03 -7.17
N ILE A 938 -2.19 -12.98 -6.20
CA ILE A 938 -2.01 -14.03 -5.19
C ILE A 938 -2.19 -13.45 -3.79
N LYS A 939 -2.92 -14.19 -2.94
CA LYS A 939 -3.24 -13.78 -1.56
C LYS A 939 -2.01 -13.62 -0.66
N ALA A 940 -1.12 -14.61 -0.64
CA ALA A 940 0.05 -14.65 0.21
C ALA A 940 1.14 -15.58 -0.37
N GLN A 941 2.35 -15.50 0.18
CA GLN A 941 3.48 -16.32 -0.26
C GLN A 941 3.24 -17.82 -0.01
N ASN A 942 3.41 -18.64 -1.07
CA ASN A 942 3.50 -20.09 -0.91
C ASN A 942 4.92 -20.45 -0.43
N ASN A 943 5.06 -20.91 0.81
CA ASN A 943 6.34 -21.38 1.36
C ASN A 943 6.75 -22.79 0.85
N ASN A 944 6.03 -23.39 -0.09
CA ASN A 944 6.42 -24.66 -0.71
C ASN A 944 7.30 -24.42 -1.94
N ALA A 945 8.57 -24.09 -1.70
CA ALA A 945 9.64 -24.31 -2.65
C ALA A 945 10.44 -25.57 -2.25
N SER A 946 9.73 -26.68 -2.06
CA SER A 946 10.31 -28.02 -2.07
C SER A 946 9.45 -28.88 -3.00
N GLY A 947 9.90 -29.04 -4.25
CA GLY A 947 9.26 -29.91 -5.24
C GLY A 947 8.69 -29.15 -6.45
N LEU A 948 9.57 -28.78 -7.38
CA LEU A 948 9.18 -28.75 -8.79
C LEU A 948 8.83 -30.20 -9.18
N SER A 949 7.54 -30.57 -9.13
CA SER A 949 7.03 -31.67 -9.92
C SER A 949 6.30 -31.08 -11.12
N SER A 950 6.84 -31.38 -12.30
CA SER A 950 6.22 -31.17 -13.61
C SER A 950 4.78 -31.70 -13.61
N GLY A 951 3.81 -30.80 -13.72
CA GLY A 951 2.40 -31.13 -13.95
C GLY A 951 1.80 -30.03 -14.83
N GLY A 952 1.59 -30.34 -16.10
CA GLY A 952 1.15 -29.39 -17.11
C GLY A 952 -0.21 -28.77 -16.79
N VAL A 953 -0.26 -27.44 -16.73
CA VAL A 953 -1.49 -26.68 -16.90
C VAL A 953 -1.47 -26.15 -18.33
N SER A 954 -2.44 -26.60 -19.11
CA SER A 954 -2.69 -26.21 -20.49
C SER A 954 -2.77 -24.68 -20.64
N SER A 955 -1.89 -24.15 -21.48
CA SER A 955 -1.79 -22.75 -21.84
C SER A 955 -2.98 -22.30 -22.69
N SER A 956 -3.74 -21.33 -22.19
CA SER A 956 -4.42 -20.35 -23.04
C SER A 956 -3.80 -18.98 -22.79
N GLY A 957 -2.87 -18.59 -23.65
CA GLY A 957 -2.61 -17.20 -24.05
C GLY A 957 -2.26 -16.17 -22.97
N ALA A 958 -1.24 -16.40 -22.15
CA ALA A 958 -0.53 -15.31 -21.49
C ALA A 958 0.98 -15.50 -21.71
N THR A 959 1.55 -14.70 -22.60
CA THR A 959 2.98 -14.63 -22.86
C THR A 959 3.70 -14.08 -21.62
N THR A 960 4.07 -14.96 -20.70
CA THR A 960 5.17 -14.70 -19.76
C THR A 960 6.45 -14.60 -20.57
N THR A 961 6.82 -13.39 -20.94
CA THR A 961 8.12 -13.10 -21.54
C THR A 961 9.20 -13.33 -20.49
N ARG A 962 9.90 -14.45 -20.67
CA ARG A 962 11.21 -14.77 -20.13
C ARG A 962 12.09 -13.50 -20.16
N GLY A 963 12.63 -13.13 -19.00
CA GLY A 963 13.53 -12.01 -18.83
C GLY A 963 14.92 -12.31 -19.39
N ASP A 964 15.02 -12.47 -20.70
CA ASP A 964 16.30 -12.36 -21.40
C ASP A 964 16.43 -10.91 -21.91
N VAL A 965 17.60 -10.34 -21.60
CA VAL A 965 18.06 -8.96 -21.88
C VAL A 965 17.84 -8.53 -23.32
#